data_AF-A0A9P7WR23-F1
#
_entry.id   AF-A0A9P7WR23-F1
#
_cell.length_a   1.000
_cell.length_b   1.000
_cell.length_c   1.000
_cell.angle_alpha   90.00
_cell.angle_beta   90.00
_cell.angle_gamma   90.00
#
_symmetry.space_group_name_H-M   'P 1'
#
loop_
_entity.id
_entity.type
_entity.pdbx_description
1 polymer ?
#
loop_
_entity_poly.entity_id
_entity_poly.type
_entity_poly.pdbx_seq_one_letter_code
_entity_poly.pdbx_strand_id
1 'polypeptide(L)'
;MKIVRSMQEANQVFRPKGVYDGRAIFYSTKEYPFEGGCQEFEVAVPDRGDFRIRLKKVATINPETLQSYIRGQQSHDESVLTAINACNVAVRMNPIQNNPFNVRSFFTPHGQRALGRGIMLWRGYFQSVRPSTGRMVFNLDISTGTFYKGGPLIGLCLEFLGVYGNPELHLTGRIDKRKRNDLIKFIRNLKVKTQKSGEGSKIRPIKDLSRDGADDHMFPLVDGNMTTIAAFFSMANGRALTHPKVLSVKLPSKAYVPMELCEVVEGQPMKKQVPADLFKGVLDFSTCRPEERLRSIMNGIQVLQYGNSTYLRDFGININPTPMLIQGRVLPAPVLQYAGSEIRPKNGQWNMRGKKLWKPVQICGCVMINYDSQLNRHRQAKMINELEAACLSVGITGMTQQVPVLQKDPMGVAYHNHLREAAQLHKREVGSMPNLVVVVLPDGGNEDIYYRIKNAGDIVIGVATQCLRASKCQRANMQYWANVCLKINVKLGGINVIPEASSVEFLTDPSNPVLILGCDVMHPAPGAGYNSRPSFTAVTGNVDSTSCRFLATSRAQKAGQEMVDDLEDMVYDLIMRYMAYRWDVEQKKLLAPRRIVFYRDGVSEGQFEQVVRIEVPRIRAACVRAKIPPPKLTVVVVGRRHHNRQGRDCAAYHIY
;
A
#
# COMPACT_ATOMS: atom_id res chain seq x y z
N MET A 1 -20.61 -12.23 12.57
CA MET A 1 -20.01 -13.07 13.63
C MET A 1 -20.93 -13.22 14.83
N LYS A 2 -21.10 -12.20 15.71
CA LYS A 2 -21.96 -12.32 16.93
C LYS A 2 -23.35 -12.91 16.66
N ILE A 3 -24.07 -12.40 15.66
CA ILE A 3 -25.40 -12.88 15.26
C ILE A 3 -25.40 -14.39 14.94
N VAL A 4 -24.51 -14.85 14.04
CA VAL A 4 -24.40 -16.27 13.67
C VAL A 4 -23.94 -17.15 14.84
N ARG A 5 -23.14 -16.61 15.77
CA ARG A 5 -22.75 -17.33 16.98
C ARG A 5 -23.95 -17.56 17.90
N SER A 6 -24.72 -16.51 18.19
CA SER A 6 -25.94 -16.59 19.01
C SER A 6 -26.94 -17.58 18.41
N MET A 7 -27.11 -17.58 17.09
CA MET A 7 -27.93 -18.57 16.37
C MET A 7 -27.49 -20.01 16.66
N GLN A 8 -26.18 -20.30 16.51
CA GLN A 8 -25.64 -21.65 16.72
C GLN A 8 -25.66 -22.09 18.19
N GLU A 9 -25.59 -21.14 19.13
CA GLU A 9 -25.65 -21.43 20.57
C GLU A 9 -27.09 -21.70 21.05
N ALA A 10 -28.06 -21.00 20.48
CA ALA A 10 -29.48 -21.15 20.84
C ALA A 10 -30.14 -22.40 20.23
N ASN A 11 -29.57 -23.01 19.19
CA ASN A 11 -30.20 -24.10 18.44
C ASN A 11 -29.33 -25.37 18.45
N GLN A 12 -29.89 -26.48 18.94
CA GLN A 12 -29.15 -27.75 19.08
C GLN A 12 -28.75 -28.38 17.73
N VAL A 13 -29.44 -28.02 16.64
CA VAL A 13 -29.18 -28.52 15.28
C VAL A 13 -27.74 -28.28 14.80
N PHE A 14 -27.05 -27.26 15.35
CA PHE A 14 -25.68 -26.90 15.00
C PHE A 14 -24.62 -27.65 15.83
N ARG A 15 -24.71 -28.99 15.86
CA ARG A 15 -23.72 -29.87 16.52
C ARG A 15 -23.26 -30.97 15.55
N PRO A 16 -22.02 -30.89 14.99
CA PRO A 16 -20.97 -29.89 15.26
C PRO A 16 -21.34 -28.49 14.74
N LYS A 17 -20.68 -27.46 15.29
CA LYS A 17 -20.89 -26.07 14.86
C LYS A 17 -20.24 -25.85 13.50
N GLY A 18 -20.87 -25.06 12.65
CA GLY A 18 -20.29 -24.60 11.39
C GLY A 18 -19.49 -23.31 11.53
N VAL A 19 -18.75 -23.00 10.45
CA VAL A 19 -17.85 -21.86 10.35
C VAL A 19 -18.40 -20.86 9.33
N TYR A 20 -18.31 -19.58 9.64
CA TYR A 20 -18.94 -18.52 8.86
C TYR A 20 -17.91 -17.51 8.37
N ASP A 21 -18.02 -17.11 7.11
CA ASP A 21 -17.04 -16.23 6.47
C ASP A 21 -17.13 -14.75 6.87
N GLY A 22 -18.18 -14.40 7.63
CA GLY A 22 -18.46 -13.04 8.05
C GLY A 22 -19.35 -12.24 7.09
N ARG A 23 -19.74 -12.82 5.94
CA ARG A 23 -20.52 -12.17 4.88
C ARG A 23 -21.79 -12.94 4.50
N ALA A 24 -21.65 -14.13 3.93
CA ALA A 24 -22.76 -14.88 3.36
C ALA A 24 -22.52 -16.40 3.30
N ILE A 25 -21.26 -16.85 3.37
CA ILE A 25 -20.93 -18.27 3.20
C ILE A 25 -20.75 -18.94 4.56
N PHE A 26 -21.49 -20.02 4.77
CA PHE A 26 -21.46 -20.85 5.95
C PHE A 26 -21.06 -22.27 5.55
N TYR A 27 -20.05 -22.83 6.21
CA TYR A 27 -19.55 -24.18 5.96
C TYR A 27 -19.82 -25.07 7.18
N SER A 28 -20.20 -26.32 6.94
CA SER A 28 -20.36 -27.36 7.96
C SER A 28 -19.74 -28.66 7.49
N THR A 29 -19.27 -29.47 8.43
CA THR A 29 -18.78 -30.84 8.15
C THR A 29 -19.89 -31.88 8.14
N LYS A 30 -21.08 -31.52 8.63
CA LYS A 30 -22.30 -32.32 8.53
C LYS A 30 -23.39 -31.54 7.83
N GLU A 31 -24.23 -32.25 7.11
CA GLU A 31 -25.49 -31.71 6.61
C GLU A 31 -26.47 -31.59 7.78
N TYR A 32 -27.08 -30.42 7.93
CA TYR A 32 -28.10 -30.20 8.95
C TYR A 32 -29.47 -30.64 8.43
N PRO A 33 -30.34 -31.21 9.28
CA PRO A 33 -31.65 -31.74 8.91
C PRO A 33 -32.66 -30.60 8.66
N PHE A 34 -32.44 -29.79 7.63
CA PHE A 34 -33.35 -28.73 7.22
C PHE A 34 -34.36 -29.26 6.21
N GLU A 35 -35.65 -29.14 6.50
CA GLU A 35 -36.71 -29.48 5.55
C GLU A 35 -36.57 -28.65 4.27
N GLY A 36 -36.53 -29.31 3.11
CA GLY A 36 -36.31 -28.64 1.81
C GLY A 36 -34.92 -27.99 1.65
N GLY A 37 -33.95 -28.33 2.52
CA GLY A 37 -32.59 -27.80 2.47
C GLY A 37 -32.46 -26.32 2.85
N CYS A 38 -33.49 -25.74 3.48
CA CYS A 38 -33.52 -24.34 3.89
C CYS A 38 -34.24 -24.18 5.23
N GLN A 39 -33.70 -23.36 6.13
CA GLN A 39 -34.36 -23.03 7.38
C GLN A 39 -34.12 -21.57 7.76
N GLU A 40 -35.10 -20.96 8.42
CA GLU A 40 -35.01 -19.62 8.96
C GLU A 40 -34.95 -19.64 10.49
N PHE A 41 -34.15 -18.73 11.03
CA PHE A 41 -33.91 -18.58 12.46
C PHE A 41 -34.12 -17.13 12.84
N GLU A 42 -34.88 -16.90 13.91
CA GLU A 42 -34.98 -15.61 14.58
C GLU A 42 -33.95 -15.56 15.71
N VAL A 43 -33.16 -14.49 15.73
CA VAL A 43 -32.00 -14.35 16.60
C VAL A 43 -32.00 -12.98 17.23
N ALA A 44 -32.35 -12.94 18.52
CA ALA A 44 -32.18 -11.76 19.35
C ALA A 44 -30.70 -11.60 19.72
N VAL A 45 -30.12 -10.44 19.42
CA VAL A 45 -28.74 -10.12 19.82
C VAL A 45 -28.74 -8.91 20.75
N PRO A 46 -28.19 -9.06 21.98
CA PRO A 46 -28.02 -7.93 22.89
C PRO A 46 -27.32 -6.74 22.19
N ASP A 47 -27.86 -5.54 22.41
CA ASP A 47 -27.39 -4.26 21.84
C ASP A 47 -27.51 -4.09 20.32
N ARG A 48 -28.08 -5.07 19.59
CA ARG A 48 -28.27 -4.98 18.13
C ARG A 48 -29.69 -5.21 17.65
N GLY A 49 -30.57 -5.75 18.49
CA GLY A 49 -31.95 -6.07 18.15
C GLY A 49 -32.09 -7.46 17.54
N ASP A 50 -33.24 -7.69 16.91
CA ASP A 50 -33.63 -8.99 16.38
C ASP A 50 -33.27 -9.12 14.91
N PHE A 51 -32.79 -10.31 14.53
CA PHE A 51 -32.34 -10.62 13.19
C PHE A 51 -33.02 -11.90 12.70
N ARG A 52 -33.40 -11.91 11.42
CA ARG A 52 -33.83 -13.12 10.72
C ARG A 52 -32.68 -13.63 9.86
N ILE A 53 -32.30 -14.88 10.06
CA ILE A 53 -31.22 -15.54 9.33
C ILE A 53 -31.82 -16.69 8.53
N ARG A 54 -31.60 -16.70 7.22
CA ARG A 54 -31.95 -17.84 6.35
C ARG A 54 -30.70 -18.61 5.99
N LEU A 55 -30.65 -19.90 6.29
CA LEU A 55 -29.61 -20.82 5.83
C LEU A 55 -30.19 -21.73 4.75
N LYS A 56 -29.51 -21.81 3.59
CA LYS A 56 -29.87 -22.68 2.47
C LYS A 56 -28.64 -23.46 2.03
N LYS A 57 -28.78 -24.78 1.86
CA LYS A 57 -27.73 -25.61 1.26
C LYS A 57 -27.57 -25.23 -0.22
N VAL A 58 -26.33 -24.93 -0.62
CA VAL A 58 -26.03 -24.49 -2.01
C VAL A 58 -25.10 -25.45 -2.74
N ALA A 59 -24.21 -26.15 -2.05
CA ALA A 59 -23.26 -27.08 -2.65
C ALA A 59 -22.71 -28.06 -1.60
N THR A 60 -22.17 -29.18 -2.08
CA THR A 60 -21.36 -30.12 -1.29
C THR A 60 -19.93 -30.05 -1.81
N ILE A 61 -18.95 -29.93 -0.90
CA ILE A 61 -17.53 -29.84 -1.26
C ILE A 61 -16.94 -31.26 -1.20
N ASN A 62 -16.42 -31.77 -2.32
CA ASN A 62 -15.65 -33.02 -2.32
C ASN A 62 -14.19 -32.74 -1.90
N PRO A 63 -13.70 -33.25 -0.76
CA PRO A 63 -12.31 -33.05 -0.34
C PRO A 63 -11.27 -33.72 -1.26
N GLU A 64 -11.65 -34.72 -2.05
CA GLU A 64 -10.75 -35.45 -2.95
C GLU A 64 -10.19 -34.55 -4.07
N THR A 65 -10.94 -33.52 -4.49
CA THR A 65 -10.44 -32.59 -5.52
C THR A 65 -9.24 -31.81 -5.01
N LEU A 66 -9.29 -31.38 -3.75
CA LEU A 66 -8.15 -30.73 -3.10
C LEU A 66 -6.97 -31.69 -2.95
N GLN A 67 -7.20 -32.95 -2.60
CA GLN A 67 -6.14 -33.96 -2.52
C GLN A 67 -5.49 -34.21 -3.88
N SER A 68 -6.29 -34.35 -4.93
CA SER A 68 -5.83 -34.56 -6.32
C SER A 68 -5.01 -33.36 -6.81
N TYR A 69 -5.47 -32.14 -6.50
CA TYR A 69 -4.73 -30.91 -6.79
C TYR A 69 -3.36 -30.87 -6.09
N ILE A 70 -3.32 -31.22 -4.80
CA ILE A 70 -2.06 -31.27 -4.02
C ILE A 70 -1.07 -32.31 -4.59
N ARG A 71 -1.58 -33.41 -5.15
CA ARG A 71 -0.80 -34.45 -5.84
C ARG A 71 -0.41 -34.08 -7.28
N GLY A 72 -0.85 -32.93 -7.78
CA GLY A 72 -0.61 -32.52 -9.17
C GLY A 72 -1.43 -33.29 -10.22
N GLN A 73 -2.51 -33.94 -9.80
CA GLN A 73 -3.39 -34.76 -10.65
C GLN A 73 -4.62 -33.98 -11.17
N GLN A 74 -4.83 -32.77 -10.66
CA GLN A 74 -5.94 -31.89 -11.05
C GLN A 74 -5.44 -30.46 -11.26
N SER A 75 -6.03 -29.75 -12.22
CA SER A 75 -5.80 -28.33 -12.43
C SER A 75 -6.44 -27.48 -11.34
N HIS A 76 -5.99 -26.24 -11.20
CA HIS A 76 -6.65 -25.30 -10.30
C HIS A 76 -8.02 -24.89 -10.85
N ASP A 77 -9.09 -25.12 -10.09
CA ASP A 77 -10.46 -24.78 -10.47
C ASP A 77 -11.28 -24.23 -9.27
N GLU A 78 -12.55 -23.88 -9.52
CA GLU A 78 -13.46 -23.35 -8.50
C GLU A 78 -13.73 -24.33 -7.34
N SER A 79 -13.72 -25.64 -7.61
CA SER A 79 -13.95 -26.67 -6.58
C SER A 79 -12.77 -26.70 -5.59
N VAL A 80 -11.55 -26.65 -6.11
CA VAL A 80 -10.31 -26.60 -5.32
C VAL A 80 -10.26 -25.30 -4.52
N LEU A 81 -10.59 -24.15 -5.15
CA LEU A 81 -10.69 -22.86 -4.47
C LEU A 81 -11.71 -22.86 -3.33
N THR A 82 -12.87 -23.48 -3.54
CA THR A 82 -13.93 -23.57 -2.54
C THR A 82 -13.48 -24.39 -1.33
N ALA A 83 -12.81 -25.53 -1.55
CA ALA A 83 -12.22 -26.34 -0.49
C ALA A 83 -11.14 -25.57 0.29
N ILE A 84 -10.22 -24.88 -0.40
CA ILE A 84 -9.20 -24.04 0.24
C ILE A 84 -9.84 -22.93 1.07
N ASN A 85 -10.90 -22.29 0.55
CA ASN A 85 -11.62 -21.24 1.26
C ASN A 85 -12.29 -21.78 2.53
N ALA A 86 -12.91 -22.97 2.48
CA ALA A 86 -13.48 -23.62 3.65
C ALA A 86 -12.42 -23.83 4.76
N CYS A 87 -11.24 -24.35 4.41
CA CYS A 87 -10.12 -24.50 5.35
C CYS A 87 -9.68 -23.15 5.94
N ASN A 88 -9.58 -22.10 5.11
CA ASN A 88 -9.23 -20.76 5.56
C ASN A 88 -10.29 -20.18 6.52
N VAL A 89 -11.58 -20.45 6.30
CA VAL A 89 -12.66 -20.02 7.20
C VAL A 89 -12.61 -20.78 8.53
N ALA A 90 -12.31 -22.07 8.49
CA ALA A 90 -12.20 -22.90 9.68
C ALA A 90 -11.08 -22.42 10.62
N VAL A 91 -9.88 -22.18 10.10
CA VAL A 91 -8.73 -21.76 10.91
C VAL A 91 -8.92 -20.41 11.60
N ARG A 92 -9.61 -19.47 10.95
CA ARG A 92 -9.87 -18.14 11.52
C ARG A 92 -11.03 -18.11 12.51
N MET A 93 -11.90 -19.13 12.55
CA MET A 93 -13.20 -19.05 13.23
C MET A 93 -13.08 -18.77 14.73
N ASN A 94 -12.13 -19.41 15.42
CA ASN A 94 -11.90 -19.18 16.84
C ASN A 94 -11.23 -17.81 17.10
N PRO A 95 -10.10 -17.44 16.44
CA PRO A 95 -9.43 -16.17 16.68
C PRO A 95 -10.31 -14.92 16.49
N ILE A 96 -11.16 -14.89 15.47
CA ILE A 96 -12.01 -13.72 15.15
C ILE A 96 -13.19 -13.52 16.11
N GLN A 97 -13.47 -14.50 16.98
CA GLN A 97 -14.48 -14.33 18.02
C GLN A 97 -13.96 -13.53 19.21
N ASN A 98 -12.66 -13.68 19.49
CA ASN A 98 -12.03 -13.13 20.69
C ASN A 98 -11.24 -11.85 20.42
N ASN A 99 -10.93 -11.56 19.14
CA ASN A 99 -10.05 -10.45 18.77
C ASN A 99 -10.63 -9.60 17.63
N PRO A 100 -10.36 -8.28 17.60
CA PRO A 100 -10.56 -7.47 16.40
C PRO A 100 -9.84 -8.08 15.19
N PHE A 101 -10.46 -8.01 14.02
CA PHE A 101 -9.92 -8.65 12.81
C PHE A 101 -10.11 -7.82 11.54
N ASN A 102 -9.26 -8.09 10.55
CA ASN A 102 -9.32 -7.55 9.21
C ASN A 102 -9.01 -8.65 8.17
N VAL A 103 -10.06 -9.19 7.54
CA VAL A 103 -10.03 -10.23 6.48
C VAL A 103 -9.29 -11.51 6.87
N ARG A 104 -7.95 -11.48 6.93
CA ARG A 104 -7.04 -12.60 7.23
C ARG A 104 -6.13 -12.35 8.43
N SER A 105 -6.18 -11.16 9.02
CA SER A 105 -5.42 -10.82 10.22
C SER A 105 -6.35 -10.60 11.40
N PHE A 106 -5.90 -10.94 12.60
CA PHE A 106 -6.54 -10.55 13.87
C PHE A 106 -5.50 -9.88 14.76
N PHE A 107 -5.95 -9.03 15.67
CA PHE A 107 -5.10 -8.12 16.42
C PHE A 107 -5.35 -8.28 17.91
N THR A 108 -4.27 -8.32 18.68
CA THR A 108 -4.33 -8.51 20.13
C THR A 108 -4.07 -7.19 20.85
N PRO A 109 -4.71 -6.94 22.00
CA PRO A 109 -4.38 -5.76 22.82
C PRO A 109 -2.96 -5.83 23.40
N HIS A 110 -2.37 -7.02 23.48
CA HIS A 110 -0.99 -7.22 23.94
C HIS A 110 0.03 -6.61 22.98
N GLY A 111 0.97 -5.84 23.53
CA GLY A 111 2.02 -5.18 22.74
C GLY A 111 1.52 -3.95 21.95
N GLN A 112 0.41 -3.33 22.37
CA GLN A 112 -0.04 -2.08 21.76
C GLN A 112 0.90 -0.90 22.09
N ARG A 113 1.01 0.05 21.16
CA ARG A 113 1.82 1.26 21.32
C ARG A 113 1.07 2.49 20.85
N ALA A 114 1.07 3.55 21.65
CA ALA A 114 0.54 4.85 21.21
C ALA A 114 1.42 5.41 20.08
N LEU A 115 0.80 5.75 18.95
CA LEU A 115 1.45 6.43 17.84
C LEU A 115 1.40 7.96 17.98
N GLY A 116 0.40 8.45 18.73
CA GLY A 116 0.05 9.86 18.83
C GLY A 116 -1.21 10.19 18.01
N ARG A 117 -1.75 11.40 18.20
CA ARG A 117 -2.98 11.87 17.56
C ARG A 117 -4.20 10.95 17.73
N GLY A 118 -4.34 10.30 18.89
CA GLY A 118 -5.44 9.37 19.14
C GLY A 118 -5.34 8.04 18.40
N ILE A 119 -4.18 7.70 17.82
CA ILE A 119 -3.94 6.47 17.06
C ILE A 119 -3.08 5.52 17.90
N MET A 120 -3.50 4.25 17.95
CA MET A 120 -2.80 3.14 18.58
C MET A 120 -2.31 2.16 17.51
N LEU A 121 -1.13 1.59 17.69
CA LEU A 121 -0.63 0.45 16.93
C LEU A 121 -0.86 -0.81 17.72
N TRP A 122 -1.49 -1.80 17.08
CA TRP A 122 -1.71 -3.12 17.66
C TRP A 122 -0.94 -4.14 16.86
N ARG A 123 -0.33 -5.09 17.57
CA ARG A 123 0.28 -6.27 16.95
C ARG A 123 -0.81 -7.30 16.69
N GLY A 124 -0.66 -8.04 15.60
CA GLY A 124 -1.60 -9.07 15.21
C GLY A 124 -0.92 -10.16 14.41
N TYR A 125 -1.70 -11.13 13.97
CA TYR A 125 -1.20 -12.23 13.17
C TYR A 125 -2.08 -12.44 11.93
N PHE A 126 -1.43 -12.53 10.78
CA PHE A 126 -1.99 -12.97 9.53
C PHE A 126 -2.03 -14.48 9.48
N GLN A 127 -3.12 -15.04 8.93
CA GLN A 127 -3.30 -16.47 8.74
C GLN A 127 -3.77 -16.79 7.33
N SER A 128 -3.23 -17.86 6.75
CA SER A 128 -3.83 -18.48 5.58
C SER A 128 -3.46 -19.96 5.48
N VAL A 129 -4.37 -20.76 4.93
CA VAL A 129 -4.11 -22.14 4.51
C VAL A 129 -3.88 -22.14 3.01
N ARG A 130 -2.77 -22.72 2.57
CA ARG A 130 -2.35 -22.74 1.15
C ARG A 130 -1.95 -24.15 0.72
N PRO A 131 -2.33 -24.60 -0.48
CA PRO A 131 -1.77 -25.82 -1.05
C PRO A 131 -0.29 -25.61 -1.41
N SER A 132 0.49 -26.67 -1.25
CA SER A 132 1.87 -26.79 -1.69
C SER A 132 2.08 -28.17 -2.30
N THR A 133 3.25 -28.43 -2.89
CA THR A 133 3.56 -29.73 -3.50
C THR A 133 3.46 -30.84 -2.45
N GLY A 134 2.49 -31.73 -2.62
CA GLY A 134 2.28 -32.90 -1.75
C GLY A 134 1.70 -32.61 -0.35
N ARG A 135 1.41 -31.36 0.03
CA ARG A 135 0.84 -31.03 1.36
C ARG A 135 0.07 -29.72 1.40
N MET A 136 -0.78 -29.56 2.41
CA MET A 136 -1.31 -28.24 2.81
C MET A 136 -0.34 -27.56 3.78
N VAL A 137 -0.15 -26.25 3.61
CA VAL A 137 0.71 -25.42 4.45
C VAL A 137 -0.13 -24.38 5.16
N PHE A 138 0.07 -24.28 6.47
CA PHE A 138 -0.47 -23.20 7.27
C PHE A 138 0.56 -22.07 7.35
N ASN A 139 0.20 -20.89 6.83
CA ASN A 139 1.05 -19.71 6.82
C ASN A 139 0.59 -18.73 7.91
N LEU A 140 1.48 -18.48 8.86
CA LEU A 140 1.32 -17.53 9.95
C LEU A 140 2.41 -16.46 9.87
N ASP A 141 2.02 -15.19 9.90
CA ASP A 141 2.95 -14.05 9.88
C ASP A 141 2.49 -12.97 10.86
N ILE A 142 3.41 -12.15 11.38
CA ILE A 142 3.02 -10.99 12.20
C ILE A 142 2.48 -9.87 11.31
N SER A 143 1.51 -9.13 11.84
CA SER A 143 0.89 -7.98 11.20
C SER A 143 0.78 -6.82 12.18
N THR A 144 0.72 -5.60 11.65
CA THR A 144 0.50 -4.38 12.41
C THR A 144 -0.81 -3.77 11.95
N GLY A 145 -1.67 -3.43 12.90
CA GLY A 145 -2.92 -2.72 12.63
C GLY A 145 -2.92 -1.37 13.33
N THR A 146 -3.57 -0.39 12.71
CA THR A 146 -3.84 0.91 13.30
C THR A 146 -5.24 0.92 13.89
N PHE A 147 -5.37 1.40 15.12
CA PHE A 147 -6.60 1.40 15.91
C PHE A 147 -6.86 2.78 16.49
N TYR A 148 -8.12 3.10 16.71
CA TYR A 148 -8.48 4.28 17.49
C TYR A 148 -8.17 4.03 18.97
N LYS A 149 -7.62 5.03 19.66
CA LYS A 149 -7.49 5.01 21.11
C LYS A 149 -8.88 4.96 21.74
N GLY A 150 -9.12 3.99 22.62
CA GLY A 150 -10.36 3.89 23.40
C GLY A 150 -10.43 4.94 24.52
N GLY A 151 -11.61 5.12 25.11
CA GLY A 151 -11.83 6.05 26.23
C GLY A 151 -12.61 7.32 25.85
N PRO A 152 -12.52 8.40 26.64
CA PRO A 152 -13.34 9.60 26.44
C PRO A 152 -13.16 10.24 25.05
N LEU A 153 -14.27 10.53 24.36
CA LEU A 153 -14.24 11.08 23.00
C LEU A 153 -13.55 12.45 22.93
N ILE A 154 -13.76 13.30 23.94
CA ILE A 154 -13.11 14.62 24.03
C ILE A 154 -11.58 14.47 23.98
N GLY A 155 -11.03 13.57 24.80
CA GLY A 155 -9.58 13.32 24.83
C GLY A 155 -9.04 12.86 23.47
N LEU A 156 -9.74 11.95 22.80
CA LEU A 156 -9.39 11.50 21.45
C LEU A 156 -9.36 12.68 20.45
N CYS A 157 -10.39 13.55 20.48
CA CYS A 157 -10.50 14.70 19.59
C CYS A 157 -9.37 15.72 19.82
N LEU A 158 -9.03 16.03 21.07
CA LEU A 158 -7.94 16.94 21.41
C LEU A 158 -6.57 16.39 20.97
N GLU A 159 -6.31 15.10 21.25
CA GLU A 159 -5.09 14.45 20.78
C GLU A 159 -4.97 14.51 19.25
N PHE A 160 -6.04 14.23 18.51
CA PHE A 160 -6.03 14.29 17.04
C PHE A 160 -5.65 15.67 16.51
N LEU A 161 -6.18 16.72 17.14
CA LEU A 161 -5.88 18.12 16.81
C LEU A 161 -4.48 18.56 17.28
N GLY A 162 -3.79 17.76 18.08
CA GLY A 162 -2.47 18.06 18.62
C GLY A 162 -2.50 19.17 19.68
N VAL A 163 -3.61 19.30 20.40
CA VAL A 163 -3.82 20.31 21.44
C VAL A 163 -4.10 19.64 22.78
N TYR A 164 -3.76 20.34 23.87
CA TYR A 164 -3.93 19.84 25.24
C TYR A 164 -4.58 20.93 26.10
N GLY A 165 -5.25 20.53 27.19
CA GLY A 165 -5.90 21.46 28.12
C GLY A 165 -7.41 21.55 27.94
N ASN A 166 -7.98 22.74 28.19
CA ASN A 166 -9.44 22.93 28.26
C ASN A 166 -10.13 22.66 26.91
N PRO A 167 -11.07 21.67 26.83
CA PRO A 167 -11.83 21.37 25.62
C PRO A 167 -12.58 22.57 25.02
N GLU A 168 -13.05 23.50 25.85
CA GLU A 168 -13.82 24.67 25.41
C GLU A 168 -12.99 25.72 24.65
N LEU A 169 -11.66 25.57 24.59
CA LEU A 169 -10.81 26.42 23.76
C LEU A 169 -10.65 25.89 22.32
N HIS A 170 -11.01 24.63 22.08
CA HIS A 170 -10.64 23.92 20.85
C HIS A 170 -11.79 23.21 20.14
N LEU A 171 -12.79 22.76 20.89
CA LEU A 171 -13.89 21.92 20.38
C LEU A 171 -15.24 22.65 20.46
N THR A 172 -15.29 23.93 20.13
CA THR A 172 -16.52 24.74 20.14
C THR A 172 -16.99 25.06 18.71
N GLY A 173 -18.12 25.78 18.58
CA GLY A 173 -18.60 26.28 17.28
C GLY A 173 -17.62 27.22 16.55
N ARG A 174 -16.61 27.76 17.25
CA ARG A 174 -15.59 28.68 16.69
C ARG A 174 -14.36 27.97 16.13
N ILE A 175 -14.34 26.64 16.11
CA ILE A 175 -13.23 25.87 15.53
C ILE A 175 -13.01 26.23 14.05
N ASP A 176 -11.75 26.36 13.64
CA ASP A 176 -11.39 26.58 12.23
C ASP A 176 -12.05 25.55 11.31
N LYS A 177 -12.57 26.01 10.16
CA LYS A 177 -13.36 25.20 9.22
C LYS A 177 -12.57 24.00 8.69
N ARG A 178 -11.26 24.15 8.44
CA ARG A 178 -10.41 23.05 7.96
C ARG A 178 -10.18 22.02 9.06
N LYS A 179 -9.81 22.46 10.27
CA LYS A 179 -9.65 21.58 11.44
C LYS A 179 -10.95 20.82 11.76
N ARG A 180 -12.10 21.49 11.71
CA ARG A 180 -13.42 20.87 11.90
C ARG A 180 -13.67 19.75 10.88
N ASN A 181 -13.41 20.03 9.61
CA ASN A 181 -13.60 19.04 8.54
C ASN A 181 -12.67 17.84 8.70
N ASP A 182 -11.42 18.06 9.08
CA ASP A 182 -10.47 16.98 9.31
C ASP A 182 -10.84 16.15 10.55
N LEU A 183 -11.34 16.79 11.62
CA LEU A 183 -11.87 16.10 12.80
C LEU A 183 -13.11 15.25 12.45
N ILE A 184 -14.08 15.80 11.71
CA ILE A 184 -15.25 15.06 11.23
C ILE A 184 -14.81 13.86 10.40
N LYS A 185 -13.87 14.06 9.46
CA LYS A 185 -13.30 12.96 8.68
C LYS A 185 -12.65 11.91 9.57
N PHE A 186 -11.98 12.28 10.66
CA PHE A 186 -11.32 11.36 11.58
C PHE A 186 -12.30 10.51 12.41
N ILE A 187 -13.35 11.11 12.98
CA ILE A 187 -14.31 10.43 13.87
C ILE A 187 -15.53 9.83 13.15
N ARG A 188 -15.78 10.17 11.88
CA ARG A 188 -16.91 9.61 11.13
C ARG A 188 -16.88 8.08 11.11
N ASN A 189 -18.02 7.46 11.39
CA ASN A 189 -18.26 6.02 11.57
C ASN A 189 -17.55 5.38 12.78
N LEU A 190 -16.86 6.15 13.61
CA LEU A 190 -16.33 5.67 14.89
C LEU A 190 -17.51 5.32 15.80
N LYS A 191 -17.47 4.14 16.42
CA LYS A 191 -18.50 3.71 17.36
C LYS A 191 -18.16 4.21 18.75
N VAL A 192 -19.14 4.84 19.39
CA VAL A 192 -19.03 5.30 20.77
C VAL A 192 -20.13 4.66 21.61
N LYS A 193 -19.83 4.37 22.87
CA LYS A 193 -20.86 4.13 23.89
C LYS A 193 -21.43 5.49 24.27
N THR A 194 -22.74 5.62 24.14
CA THR A 194 -23.48 6.79 24.60
C THR A 194 -24.17 6.44 25.91
N GLN A 195 -23.98 7.24 26.94
CA GLN A 195 -24.72 7.12 28.19
C GLN A 195 -25.94 8.06 28.16
N LYS A 196 -27.11 7.53 28.53
CA LYS A 196 -28.33 8.30 28.77
C LYS A 196 -28.84 7.89 30.15
N SER A 197 -29.21 8.85 31.00
CA SER A 197 -29.76 8.54 32.33
C SER A 197 -30.94 7.57 32.23
N GLY A 198 -30.92 6.52 33.06
CA GLY A 198 -31.95 5.48 33.12
C GLY A 198 -31.90 4.39 32.02
N GLU A 199 -31.06 4.53 30.98
CA GLU A 199 -30.87 3.50 29.95
C GLU A 199 -29.43 2.92 29.99
N GLY A 200 -29.30 1.62 29.74
CA GLY A 200 -27.98 0.99 29.56
C GLY A 200 -27.17 1.63 28.43
N SER A 201 -25.84 1.53 28.49
CA SER A 201 -24.96 2.11 27.46
C SER A 201 -25.22 1.49 26.09
N LYS A 202 -25.54 2.30 25.08
CA LYS A 202 -25.75 1.84 23.70
C LYS A 202 -24.55 2.21 22.82
N ILE A 203 -24.13 1.28 21.96
CA ILE A 203 -23.05 1.54 20.98
C ILE A 203 -23.64 2.14 19.71
N ARG A 204 -23.21 3.35 19.36
CA ARG A 204 -23.73 4.11 18.21
C ARG A 204 -22.58 4.65 17.35
N PRO A 205 -22.67 4.60 16.00
CA PRO A 205 -21.68 5.21 15.13
C PRO A 205 -21.90 6.73 15.04
N ILE A 206 -20.81 7.49 14.97
CA ILE A 206 -20.85 8.94 14.73
C ILE A 206 -21.06 9.22 13.24
N LYS A 207 -22.01 10.11 12.91
CA LYS A 207 -22.25 10.58 11.54
C LYS A 207 -21.56 11.92 11.27
N ASP A 208 -21.70 12.87 12.18
CA ASP A 208 -21.20 14.24 12.04
C ASP A 208 -21.04 14.93 13.41
N LEU A 209 -20.74 16.23 13.40
CA LEU A 209 -20.73 17.11 14.57
C LEU A 209 -21.80 18.21 14.47
N SER A 210 -22.27 18.71 15.62
CA SER A 210 -23.07 19.94 15.69
C SER A 210 -22.29 21.13 15.11
N ARG A 211 -23.02 22.19 14.73
CA ARG A 211 -22.39 23.45 14.30
C ARG A 211 -21.94 24.27 15.51
N ASP A 212 -22.76 24.26 16.55
CA ASP A 212 -22.62 25.09 17.76
C ASP A 212 -22.36 24.21 18.99
N GLY A 213 -21.99 24.85 20.10
CA GLY A 213 -21.82 24.19 21.40
C GLY A 213 -23.12 23.55 21.89
N ALA A 214 -23.04 22.65 22.88
CA ALA A 214 -24.24 22.02 23.42
C ALA A 214 -25.18 23.03 24.10
N ASP A 215 -24.64 24.12 24.64
CA ASP A 215 -25.37 25.26 25.20
C ASP A 215 -26.09 26.12 24.16
N ASP A 216 -25.51 26.30 22.98
CA ASP A 216 -26.09 27.15 21.93
C ASP A 216 -26.98 26.36 20.94
N HIS A 217 -26.76 25.05 20.80
CA HIS A 217 -27.47 24.26 19.80
C HIS A 217 -28.90 23.93 20.24
N MET A 218 -29.88 24.59 19.63
CA MET A 218 -31.29 24.38 19.92
C MET A 218 -31.93 23.30 19.05
N PHE A 219 -32.87 22.54 19.62
CA PHE A 219 -33.70 21.57 18.91
C PHE A 219 -35.11 21.51 19.53
N PRO A 220 -36.13 21.13 18.73
CA PRO A 220 -37.50 21.01 19.24
C PRO A 220 -37.66 19.73 20.07
N LEU A 221 -38.31 19.87 21.23
CA LEU A 221 -38.84 18.78 22.04
C LEU A 221 -40.14 18.22 21.43
N VAL A 222 -40.62 17.11 21.98
CA VAL A 222 -41.84 16.43 21.50
C VAL A 222 -43.09 17.32 21.64
N ASP A 223 -43.12 18.18 22.65
CA ASP A 223 -44.17 19.18 22.91
C ASP A 223 -44.04 20.44 22.04
N GLY A 224 -43.04 20.51 21.15
CA GLY A 224 -42.79 21.65 20.26
C GLY A 224 -41.95 22.77 20.87
N ASN A 225 -41.66 22.71 22.18
CA ASN A 225 -40.80 23.69 22.83
C ASN A 225 -39.34 23.53 22.39
N MET A 226 -38.65 24.65 22.19
CA MET A 226 -37.23 24.62 21.84
C MET A 226 -36.37 24.55 23.10
N THR A 227 -35.38 23.67 23.12
CA THR A 227 -34.41 23.58 24.21
C THR A 227 -32.99 23.42 23.65
N THR A 228 -31.99 23.68 24.47
CA THR A 228 -30.59 23.46 24.13
C THR A 228 -30.19 22.03 24.49
N ILE A 229 -29.18 21.47 23.82
CA ILE A 229 -28.68 20.13 24.15
C ILE A 229 -28.22 20.08 25.62
N ALA A 230 -27.51 21.11 26.09
CA ALA A 230 -27.02 21.19 27.46
C ALA A 230 -28.17 21.20 28.48
N ALA A 231 -29.21 22.01 28.25
CA ALA A 231 -30.38 22.07 29.14
C ALA A 231 -31.13 20.73 29.18
N PHE A 232 -31.36 20.11 28.01
CA PHE A 232 -32.01 18.81 27.92
C PHE A 232 -31.27 17.72 28.72
N PHE A 233 -29.95 17.59 28.53
CA PHE A 233 -29.16 16.59 29.24
C PHE A 233 -28.95 16.93 30.72
N SER A 234 -28.96 18.21 31.10
CA SER A 234 -28.93 18.63 32.50
C SER A 234 -30.18 18.17 33.24
N MET A 235 -31.36 18.41 32.65
CA MET A 235 -32.64 17.94 33.20
C MET A 235 -32.74 16.41 33.22
N ALA A 236 -32.36 15.74 32.13
CA ALA A 236 -32.48 14.28 32.03
C ALA A 236 -31.51 13.52 32.95
N ASN A 237 -30.30 14.03 33.14
CA ASN A 237 -29.26 13.36 33.94
C ASN A 237 -29.18 13.86 35.39
N GLY A 238 -29.93 14.91 35.76
CA GLY A 238 -29.87 15.53 37.08
C GLY A 238 -28.53 16.23 37.39
N ARG A 239 -27.69 16.47 36.39
CA ARG A 239 -26.39 17.16 36.53
C ARG A 239 -26.05 17.96 35.28
N ALA A 240 -25.53 19.17 35.46
CA ALA A 240 -25.04 19.98 34.36
C ALA A 240 -23.83 19.34 33.67
N LEU A 241 -23.66 19.63 32.37
CA LEU A 241 -22.46 19.27 31.63
C LEU A 241 -21.27 20.06 32.16
N THR A 242 -20.10 19.43 32.24
CA THR A 242 -18.85 20.09 32.65
C THR A 242 -18.32 21.01 31.54
N HIS A 243 -18.59 20.65 30.27
CA HIS A 243 -18.13 21.38 29.09
C HIS A 243 -19.28 21.76 28.15
N PRO A 244 -20.22 22.62 28.59
CA PRO A 244 -21.42 22.96 27.81
C PRO A 244 -21.11 23.61 26.45
N LYS A 245 -19.98 24.30 26.30
CA LYS A 245 -19.60 24.96 25.02
C LYS A 245 -19.05 23.98 23.98
N VAL A 246 -18.76 22.74 24.36
CA VAL A 246 -18.19 21.73 23.46
C VAL A 246 -19.25 21.22 22.48
N LEU A 247 -18.82 20.98 21.24
CA LEU A 247 -19.66 20.40 20.19
C LEU A 247 -20.26 19.05 20.61
N SER A 248 -21.41 18.72 20.03
CA SER A 248 -22.08 17.43 20.19
C SER A 248 -21.87 16.53 18.97
N VAL A 249 -21.86 15.21 19.17
CA VAL A 249 -21.87 14.27 18.04
C VAL A 249 -23.27 14.11 17.49
N LYS A 250 -23.38 14.10 16.16
CA LYS A 250 -24.61 13.78 15.44
C LYS A 250 -24.63 12.30 15.09
N LEU A 251 -25.71 11.62 15.46
CA LEU A 251 -25.94 10.21 15.14
C LEU A 251 -26.67 10.04 13.78
N PRO A 252 -26.68 8.84 13.18
CA PRO A 252 -27.46 8.55 11.98
C PRO A 252 -28.96 8.83 12.13
N SER A 253 -29.50 8.63 13.34
CA SER A 253 -30.88 8.96 13.72
C SER A 253 -31.15 10.47 13.81
N LYS A 254 -30.18 11.32 13.44
CA LYS A 254 -30.19 12.79 13.55
C LYS A 254 -30.15 13.34 14.99
N ALA A 255 -30.25 12.49 16.00
CA ALA A 255 -30.06 12.86 17.40
C ALA A 255 -28.64 13.39 17.66
N TYR A 256 -28.54 14.34 18.59
CA TYR A 256 -27.27 14.87 19.07
C TYR A 256 -26.99 14.38 20.49
N VAL A 257 -25.73 14.07 20.77
CA VAL A 257 -25.25 13.66 22.09
C VAL A 257 -24.00 14.48 22.42
N PRO A 258 -23.90 15.11 23.60
CA PRO A 258 -22.69 15.80 24.02
C PRO A 258 -21.45 14.91 23.91
N MET A 259 -20.33 15.44 23.40
CA MET A 259 -19.07 14.67 23.34
C MET A 259 -18.63 14.17 24.72
N GLU A 260 -18.96 14.90 25.78
CA GLU A 260 -18.67 14.55 27.17
C GLU A 260 -19.33 13.22 27.61
N LEU A 261 -20.47 12.86 26.99
CA LEU A 261 -21.22 11.64 27.31
C LEU A 261 -20.90 10.47 26.35
N CYS A 262 -19.82 10.59 25.58
CA CYS A 262 -19.41 9.63 24.57
C CYS A 262 -18.05 8.99 24.90
N GLU A 263 -18.01 7.67 24.94
CA GLU A 263 -16.77 6.90 25.09
C GLU A 263 -16.48 6.07 23.83
N VAL A 264 -15.27 6.19 23.30
CA VAL A 264 -14.79 5.43 22.15
C VAL A 264 -14.62 3.97 22.55
N VAL A 265 -15.30 3.08 21.81
CA VAL A 265 -15.16 1.63 21.99
C VAL A 265 -13.74 1.21 21.60
N GLU A 266 -13.07 0.45 22.46
CA GLU A 266 -11.71 -0.05 22.22
C GLU A 266 -11.67 -1.09 21.08
N GLY A 267 -10.49 -1.29 20.47
CA GLY A 267 -10.28 -2.32 19.45
C GLY A 267 -10.95 -2.01 18.11
N GLN A 268 -11.25 -0.75 17.82
CA GLN A 268 -11.78 -0.32 16.52
C GLN A 268 -10.65 -0.05 15.51
N PRO A 269 -10.53 -0.83 14.42
CA PRO A 269 -9.50 -0.61 13.43
C PRO A 269 -9.74 0.68 12.64
N MET A 270 -8.69 1.48 12.50
CA MET A 270 -8.68 2.67 11.67
C MET A 270 -8.34 2.29 10.23
N LYS A 271 -9.32 2.43 9.33
CA LYS A 271 -9.15 2.20 7.87
C LYS A 271 -8.64 3.43 7.11
N LYS A 272 -8.50 4.57 7.81
CA LYS A 272 -8.09 5.85 7.23
C LYS A 272 -6.56 5.89 7.11
N GLN A 273 -6.04 6.71 6.21
CA GLN A 273 -4.60 6.86 6.04
C GLN A 273 -3.99 7.48 7.32
N VAL A 274 -2.87 6.89 7.77
CA VAL A 274 -2.08 7.45 8.87
C VAL A 274 -1.44 8.75 8.38
N PRO A 275 -1.47 9.84 9.19
CA PRO A 275 -0.75 11.07 8.87
C PRO A 275 0.73 10.81 8.54
N ALA A 276 1.24 11.48 7.50
CA ALA A 276 2.59 11.22 6.97
C ALA A 276 3.69 11.44 8.01
N ASP A 277 3.51 12.40 8.92
CA ASP A 277 4.39 12.72 10.03
C ASP A 277 4.50 11.57 11.06
N LEU A 278 3.46 10.75 11.20
CA LEU A 278 3.44 9.63 12.13
C LEU A 278 3.91 8.31 11.51
N PHE A 279 4.09 8.24 10.18
CA PHE A 279 4.38 6.99 9.49
C PHE A 279 5.71 6.35 9.93
N LYS A 280 6.69 7.16 10.35
CA LYS A 280 7.95 6.67 10.93
C LYS A 280 7.69 5.77 12.14
N GLY A 281 6.79 6.17 13.04
CA GLY A 281 6.44 5.37 14.21
C GLY A 281 5.76 4.04 13.88
N VAL A 282 5.04 3.96 12.75
CA VAL A 282 4.48 2.71 12.20
C VAL A 282 5.60 1.79 11.71
N LEU A 283 6.56 2.35 10.98
CA LEU A 283 7.71 1.61 10.46
C LEU A 283 8.57 1.07 11.61
N ASP A 284 8.88 1.90 12.60
CA ASP A 284 9.69 1.51 13.76
C ASP A 284 9.00 0.42 14.60
N PHE A 285 7.67 0.39 14.64
CA PHE A 285 6.92 -0.67 15.34
C PHE A 285 6.92 -1.99 14.57
N SER A 286 6.85 -1.89 13.24
CA SER A 286 6.65 -3.06 12.35
C SER A 286 7.97 -3.71 11.94
N THR A 287 9.07 -2.97 12.04
CA THR A 287 10.42 -3.45 11.72
C THR A 287 10.90 -4.39 12.81
N CYS A 288 11.34 -5.58 12.41
CA CYS A 288 11.74 -6.64 13.33
C CYS A 288 12.77 -7.53 12.63
N ARG A 289 13.81 -7.96 13.35
CA ARG A 289 14.83 -8.86 12.79
C ARG A 289 14.24 -10.24 12.50
N PRO A 290 14.79 -11.03 11.56
CA PRO A 290 14.26 -12.34 11.22
C PRO A 290 14.09 -13.29 12.42
N GLU A 291 15.07 -13.39 13.34
CA GLU A 291 14.94 -14.31 14.49
C GLU A 291 13.87 -13.85 15.50
N GLU A 292 13.76 -12.54 15.73
CA GLU A 292 12.72 -11.96 16.57
C GLU A 292 11.33 -12.15 15.96
N ARG A 293 11.22 -11.99 14.63
CA ARG A 293 9.98 -12.21 13.89
C ARG A 293 9.55 -13.67 14.01
N LEU A 294 10.47 -14.62 13.80
CA LEU A 294 10.20 -16.05 13.95
C LEU A 294 9.75 -16.38 15.37
N ARG A 295 10.46 -15.90 16.40
CA ARG A 295 10.04 -16.06 17.81
C ARG A 295 8.64 -15.50 18.05
N SER A 296 8.33 -14.32 17.50
CA SER A 296 7.00 -13.72 17.63
C SER A 296 5.92 -14.56 16.93
N ILE A 297 6.21 -15.14 15.77
CA ILE A 297 5.29 -16.03 15.05
C ILE A 297 5.03 -17.30 15.88
N MET A 298 6.08 -17.91 16.43
CA MET A 298 5.99 -19.09 17.28
C MET A 298 5.17 -18.83 18.55
N ASN A 299 5.39 -17.70 19.22
CA ASN A 299 4.57 -17.29 20.36
C ASN A 299 3.10 -17.04 19.95
N GLY A 300 2.87 -16.56 18.73
CA GLY A 300 1.54 -16.40 18.16
C GLY A 300 0.72 -17.68 18.10
N ILE A 301 1.35 -18.84 17.90
CA ILE A 301 0.67 -20.14 17.89
C ILE A 301 0.02 -20.43 19.26
N GLN A 302 0.69 -20.07 20.35
CA GLN A 302 0.14 -20.24 21.71
C GLN A 302 -1.05 -19.30 21.95
N VAL A 303 -0.94 -18.03 21.53
CA VAL A 303 -2.02 -17.04 21.59
C VAL A 303 -3.26 -17.52 20.83
N LEU A 304 -3.04 -18.28 19.76
CA LEU A 304 -4.08 -18.76 18.88
C LEU A 304 -4.84 -19.97 19.39
N GLN A 305 -4.30 -20.68 20.38
CA GLN A 305 -4.93 -21.82 21.05
C GLN A 305 -5.55 -22.83 20.06
N TYR A 306 -4.88 -23.09 18.93
CA TYR A 306 -5.43 -23.96 17.89
C TYR A 306 -5.77 -25.36 18.38
N GLY A 307 -4.99 -25.92 19.30
CA GLY A 307 -5.27 -27.21 19.93
C GLY A 307 -6.58 -27.26 20.72
N ASN A 308 -7.09 -26.10 21.17
CA ASN A 308 -8.34 -25.98 21.90
C ASN A 308 -9.53 -25.60 20.99
N SER A 309 -9.29 -25.40 19.68
CA SER A 309 -10.34 -24.99 18.75
C SER A 309 -11.22 -26.19 18.38
N THR A 310 -12.47 -26.21 18.88
CA THR A 310 -13.47 -27.20 18.48
C THR A 310 -13.74 -27.16 16.97
N TYR A 311 -13.71 -25.98 16.35
CA TYR A 311 -13.88 -25.83 14.90
C TYR A 311 -12.81 -26.57 14.10
N LEU A 312 -11.54 -26.53 14.53
CA LEU A 312 -10.47 -27.24 13.82
C LEU A 312 -10.60 -28.75 13.97
N ARG A 313 -10.94 -29.20 15.18
CA ARG A 313 -11.20 -30.60 15.49
C ARG A 313 -12.36 -31.16 14.66
N ASP A 314 -13.47 -30.43 14.60
CA ASP A 314 -14.67 -30.81 13.83
C ASP A 314 -14.40 -30.84 12.32
N PHE A 315 -13.47 -30.01 11.84
CA PHE A 315 -12.99 -29.99 10.44
C PHE A 315 -11.87 -31.02 10.17
N GLY A 316 -11.41 -31.78 11.17
CA GLY A 316 -10.31 -32.74 11.02
C GLY A 316 -8.95 -32.08 10.70
N ILE A 317 -8.76 -30.82 11.06
CA ILE A 317 -7.53 -30.07 10.78
C ILE A 317 -6.62 -30.12 12.00
N ASN A 318 -5.42 -30.68 11.81
CA ASN A 318 -4.33 -30.63 12.78
C ASN A 318 -3.19 -29.74 12.24
N ILE A 319 -2.70 -28.80 13.05
CA ILE A 319 -1.65 -27.86 12.68
C ILE A 319 -0.36 -28.27 13.39
N ASN A 320 0.68 -28.62 12.63
CA ASN A 320 2.02 -28.82 13.17
C ASN A 320 2.59 -27.45 13.60
N PRO A 321 2.97 -27.27 14.88
CA PRO A 321 3.48 -25.99 15.38
C PRO A 321 4.93 -25.72 14.95
N THR A 322 5.65 -26.73 14.45
CA THR A 322 7.05 -26.59 14.04
C THR A 322 7.16 -25.92 12.67
N PRO A 323 7.99 -24.87 12.53
CA PRO A 323 8.26 -24.25 11.23
C PRO A 323 8.80 -25.27 10.22
N MET A 324 8.34 -25.16 8.98
CA MET A 324 8.80 -26.03 7.90
C MET A 324 10.21 -25.63 7.45
N LEU A 325 11.13 -26.58 7.43
CA LEU A 325 12.44 -26.45 6.80
C LEU A 325 12.31 -26.70 5.29
N ILE A 326 12.98 -25.86 4.49
CA ILE A 326 13.00 -25.97 3.02
C ILE A 326 14.44 -25.78 2.56
N GLN A 327 14.90 -26.67 1.69
CA GLN A 327 16.18 -26.52 1.00
C GLN A 327 16.12 -25.37 -0.02
N GLY A 328 16.78 -24.25 0.33
CA GLY A 328 16.96 -23.10 -0.56
C GLY A 328 18.24 -23.19 -1.39
N ARG A 329 18.28 -22.50 -2.53
CA ARG A 329 19.48 -22.30 -3.35
C ARG A 329 19.86 -20.83 -3.38
N VAL A 330 21.14 -20.52 -3.16
CA VAL A 330 21.70 -19.17 -3.36
C VAL A 330 22.26 -19.10 -4.77
N LEU A 331 21.59 -18.36 -5.65
CA LEU A 331 22.05 -18.20 -7.03
C LEU A 331 23.32 -17.34 -7.09
N PRO A 332 24.24 -17.63 -8.03
CA PRO A 332 25.42 -16.79 -8.23
C PRO A 332 25.00 -15.40 -8.71
N ALA A 333 25.62 -14.36 -8.14
CA ALA A 333 25.39 -12.99 -8.57
C ALA A 333 26.02 -12.75 -9.97
N PRO A 334 25.33 -12.05 -10.89
CA PRO A 334 25.90 -11.72 -12.20
C PRO A 334 27.08 -10.75 -12.04
N VAL A 335 28.05 -10.82 -12.95
CA VAL A 335 29.10 -9.80 -13.05
C VAL A 335 28.49 -8.54 -13.67
N LEU A 336 28.83 -7.39 -13.10
CA LEU A 336 28.39 -6.07 -13.56
C LEU A 336 29.58 -5.30 -14.14
N GLN A 337 29.40 -4.73 -15.34
CA GLN A 337 30.41 -3.99 -16.08
C GLN A 337 30.15 -2.48 -16.04
N TYR A 338 31.20 -1.75 -15.70
CA TYR A 338 31.35 -0.30 -15.71
C TYR A 338 32.35 0.08 -16.82
N ALA A 339 32.57 1.38 -17.06
CA ALA A 339 33.58 1.80 -18.03
C ALA A 339 34.98 1.35 -17.57
N GLY A 340 35.53 0.33 -18.23
CA GLY A 340 36.87 -0.21 -17.97
C GLY A 340 37.04 -0.96 -16.65
N SER A 341 35.96 -1.30 -15.93
CA SER A 341 36.06 -2.11 -14.70
C SER A 341 34.80 -2.95 -14.48
N GLU A 342 34.91 -3.96 -13.64
CA GLU A 342 33.79 -4.83 -13.28
C GLU A 342 33.59 -4.92 -11.77
N ILE A 343 32.45 -5.48 -11.35
CA ILE A 343 32.17 -5.82 -9.97
C ILE A 343 31.20 -6.99 -9.89
N ARG A 344 31.47 -7.93 -8.98
CA ARG A 344 30.51 -8.97 -8.61
C ARG A 344 29.82 -8.57 -7.30
N PRO A 345 28.50 -8.38 -7.28
CA PRO A 345 27.76 -8.07 -6.05
C PRO A 345 27.99 -9.14 -4.98
N LYS A 346 28.07 -8.71 -3.72
CA LYS A 346 28.15 -9.60 -2.55
C LYS A 346 26.93 -9.36 -1.68
N ASN A 347 26.21 -10.42 -1.32
CA ASN A 347 24.99 -10.34 -0.51
C ASN A 347 23.96 -9.33 -1.07
N GLY A 348 23.85 -9.22 -2.40
CA GLY A 348 22.93 -8.31 -3.08
C GLY A 348 23.34 -6.83 -3.03
N GLN A 349 24.57 -6.50 -2.62
CA GLN A 349 25.05 -5.13 -2.51
C GLN A 349 26.41 -4.94 -3.18
N TRP A 350 26.65 -3.72 -3.63
CA TRP A 350 27.95 -3.22 -4.11
C TRP A 350 28.00 -1.70 -4.01
N ASN A 351 29.19 -1.12 -4.16
CA ASN A 351 29.36 0.33 -4.28
C ASN A 351 30.14 0.65 -5.56
N MET A 352 30.14 1.94 -5.92
CA MET A 352 30.75 2.42 -7.17
C MET A 352 32.03 3.22 -6.94
N ARG A 353 32.67 3.05 -5.78
CA ARG A 353 33.86 3.82 -5.44
C ARG A 353 34.95 3.53 -6.47
N GLY A 354 35.49 4.59 -7.08
CA GLY A 354 36.51 4.49 -8.12
C GLY A 354 36.01 3.96 -9.48
N LYS A 355 34.69 3.93 -9.71
CA LYS A 355 34.10 3.45 -10.98
C LYS A 355 33.44 4.58 -11.74
N LYS A 356 33.66 4.61 -13.06
CA LYS A 356 32.92 5.47 -13.99
C LYS A 356 31.74 4.71 -14.60
N LEU A 357 30.64 5.41 -14.86
CA LEU A 357 29.43 4.82 -15.44
C LEU A 357 29.73 4.19 -16.81
N TRP A 358 28.98 3.14 -17.17
CA TRP A 358 29.16 2.45 -18.46
C TRP A 358 29.05 3.40 -19.66
N LYS A 359 28.00 4.21 -19.69
CA LYS A 359 27.78 5.27 -20.67
C LYS A 359 27.40 6.55 -19.92
N PRO A 360 28.37 7.37 -19.51
CA PRO A 360 28.08 8.65 -18.89
C PRO A 360 27.54 9.64 -19.93
N VAL A 361 26.70 10.58 -19.48
CA VAL A 361 26.18 11.67 -20.30
C VAL A 361 27.06 12.91 -20.26
N GLN A 362 26.90 13.76 -21.25
CA GLN A 362 27.33 15.16 -21.20
C GLN A 362 26.11 16.04 -20.82
N ILE A 363 26.27 16.86 -19.79
CA ILE A 363 25.32 17.90 -19.41
C ILE A 363 25.61 19.12 -20.30
N CYS A 364 24.68 19.48 -21.19
CA CYS A 364 24.85 20.59 -22.13
C CYS A 364 24.51 21.94 -21.50
N GLY A 365 23.68 21.94 -20.44
CA GLY A 365 23.34 23.13 -19.67
C GLY A 365 22.54 22.76 -18.43
N CYS A 366 22.92 23.34 -17.30
CA CYS A 366 22.31 23.07 -16.00
C CYS A 366 21.83 24.38 -15.39
N VAL A 367 20.58 24.41 -14.93
CA VAL A 367 20.02 25.52 -14.15
C VAL A 367 19.42 25.02 -12.86
N MET A 368 19.49 25.83 -11.81
CA MET A 368 18.91 25.52 -10.51
C MET A 368 17.69 26.37 -10.20
N ILE A 369 16.65 25.76 -9.64
CA ILE A 369 15.55 26.46 -8.97
C ILE A 369 15.64 26.17 -7.49
N ASN A 370 15.72 27.20 -6.66
CA ASN A 370 15.76 27.07 -5.21
C ASN A 370 14.46 27.59 -4.58
N TYR A 371 13.70 26.68 -3.94
CA TYR A 371 12.51 26.98 -3.15
C TYR A 371 12.78 27.04 -1.65
N ASP A 372 14.00 26.80 -1.21
CA ASP A 372 14.37 26.85 0.21
C ASP A 372 15.08 28.17 0.53
N SER A 373 14.46 29.00 1.37
CA SER A 373 15.01 30.30 1.76
C SER A 373 16.24 30.19 2.67
N GLN A 374 16.48 29.04 3.31
CA GLN A 374 17.64 28.81 4.18
C GLN A 374 18.89 28.39 3.39
N LEU A 375 18.74 28.03 2.12
CA LEU A 375 19.84 27.75 1.21
C LEU A 375 20.38 29.06 0.60
N ASN A 376 21.21 29.76 1.36
CA ASN A 376 21.89 30.99 0.92
C ASN A 376 22.92 30.75 -0.20
N ARG A 377 23.45 31.83 -0.81
CA ARG A 377 24.40 31.75 -1.94
C ARG A 377 25.64 30.90 -1.65
N HIS A 378 26.19 30.98 -0.43
CA HIS A 378 27.36 30.18 -0.05
C HIS A 378 27.04 28.67 -0.06
N ARG A 379 25.90 28.27 0.52
CA ARG A 379 25.44 26.88 0.52
C ARG A 379 25.08 26.39 -0.88
N GLN A 380 24.50 27.26 -1.72
CA GLN A 380 24.23 26.96 -3.13
C GLN A 380 25.52 26.66 -3.88
N ALA A 381 26.53 27.54 -3.77
CA ALA A 381 27.83 27.35 -4.42
C ALA A 381 28.53 26.06 -3.96
N LYS A 382 28.55 25.79 -2.65
CA LYS A 382 29.08 24.53 -2.10
C LYS A 382 28.39 23.31 -2.72
N MET A 383 27.06 23.33 -2.76
CA MET A 383 26.27 22.24 -3.32
C MET A 383 26.53 22.03 -4.82
N ILE A 384 26.66 23.11 -5.59
CA ILE A 384 26.99 23.06 -7.03
C ILE A 384 28.36 22.42 -7.22
N ASN A 385 29.37 22.88 -6.48
CA ASN A 385 30.74 22.36 -6.57
C ASN A 385 30.82 20.88 -6.18
N GLU A 386 30.12 20.46 -5.11
CA GLU A 386 30.11 19.05 -4.71
C GLU A 386 29.39 18.16 -5.73
N LEU A 387 28.30 18.63 -6.31
CA LEU A 387 27.57 17.90 -7.35
C LEU A 387 28.38 17.81 -8.65
N GLU A 388 29.07 18.89 -9.05
CA GLU A 388 29.96 18.92 -10.21
C GLU A 388 31.14 17.96 -10.04
N ALA A 389 31.82 18.00 -8.89
CA ALA A 389 32.87 17.04 -8.55
C ALA A 389 32.36 15.59 -8.58
N ALA A 390 31.15 15.34 -8.08
CA ALA A 390 30.55 14.00 -8.13
C ALA A 390 30.23 13.56 -9.57
N CYS A 391 29.70 14.45 -10.41
CA CYS A 391 29.48 14.20 -11.84
C CYS A 391 30.79 13.77 -12.51
N LEU A 392 31.87 14.53 -12.34
CA LEU A 392 33.18 14.19 -12.88
C LEU A 392 33.69 12.84 -12.36
N SER A 393 33.52 12.56 -11.06
CA SER A 393 33.98 11.30 -10.45
C SER A 393 33.36 10.05 -11.07
N VAL A 394 32.12 10.15 -11.57
CA VAL A 394 31.40 9.05 -12.23
C VAL A 394 31.47 9.14 -13.77
N GLY A 395 32.20 10.12 -14.30
CA GLY A 395 32.44 10.30 -15.75
C GLY A 395 31.44 11.18 -16.47
N ILE A 396 30.47 11.80 -15.78
CA ILE A 396 29.56 12.79 -16.37
C ILE A 396 30.32 14.10 -16.57
N THR A 397 30.22 14.69 -17.76
CA THR A 397 30.94 15.92 -18.14
C THR A 397 29.98 17.07 -18.44
N GLY A 398 30.51 18.29 -18.58
CA GLY A 398 29.78 19.47 -19.07
C GLY A 398 29.00 20.29 -18.04
N MET A 399 28.84 19.79 -16.81
CA MET A 399 28.34 20.62 -15.72
C MET A 399 29.42 21.60 -15.27
N THR A 400 29.08 22.89 -15.16
CA THR A 400 30.00 23.96 -14.72
C THR A 400 29.75 24.32 -13.26
N GLN A 401 30.69 25.02 -12.63
CA GLN A 401 30.50 25.58 -11.28
C GLN A 401 29.66 26.86 -11.27
N GLN A 402 29.47 27.49 -12.44
CA GLN A 402 28.67 28.71 -12.62
C GLN A 402 27.24 28.34 -13.08
N VAL A 403 26.50 27.61 -12.23
CA VAL A 403 25.11 27.26 -12.50
C VAL A 403 24.20 28.45 -12.15
N PRO A 404 23.43 29.01 -13.11
CA PRO A 404 22.44 30.03 -12.81
C PRO A 404 21.40 29.53 -11.80
N VAL A 405 21.04 30.36 -10.83
CA VAL A 405 20.09 30.01 -9.76
C VAL A 405 18.88 30.93 -9.77
N LEU A 406 17.71 30.37 -10.02
CA LEU A 406 16.42 31.04 -9.86
C LEU A 406 15.89 30.83 -8.45
N GLN A 407 15.87 31.89 -7.64
CA GLN A 407 15.26 31.87 -6.30
C GLN A 407 13.74 32.08 -6.40
N LYS A 408 12.95 31.20 -5.74
CA LYS A 408 11.48 31.31 -5.70
C LYS A 408 10.93 31.04 -4.32
N ASP A 409 9.79 31.66 -4.02
CA ASP A 409 9.02 31.38 -2.80
C ASP A 409 8.28 30.03 -2.95
N PRO A 410 8.37 29.12 -1.97
CA PRO A 410 7.62 27.88 -1.97
C PRO A 410 6.09 28.06 -1.91
N MET A 411 5.56 29.22 -1.53
CA MET A 411 4.13 29.51 -1.41
C MET A 411 3.47 30.06 -2.69
N GLY A 412 4.22 30.23 -3.79
CA GLY A 412 3.66 30.74 -5.05
C GLY A 412 2.63 29.81 -5.71
N VAL A 413 1.78 30.32 -6.59
CA VAL A 413 0.71 29.51 -7.25
C VAL A 413 1.04 29.08 -8.69
N ALA A 414 2.09 29.64 -9.31
CA ALA A 414 2.40 29.47 -10.74
C ALA A 414 3.69 28.67 -11.04
N TYR A 415 3.91 27.54 -10.34
CA TYR A 415 5.15 26.75 -10.45
C TYR A 415 5.49 26.26 -11.88
N HIS A 416 4.50 26.12 -12.77
CA HIS A 416 4.73 25.71 -14.17
C HIS A 416 5.57 26.74 -14.95
N ASN A 417 5.43 28.03 -14.65
CA ASN A 417 6.22 29.08 -15.28
C ASN A 417 7.67 29.10 -14.80
N HIS A 418 7.94 28.59 -13.59
CA HIS A 418 9.29 28.66 -13.01
C HIS A 418 10.31 27.83 -13.81
N LEU A 419 9.91 26.73 -14.46
CA LEU A 419 10.81 25.99 -15.36
C LEU A 419 11.17 26.81 -16.61
N ARG A 420 10.20 27.53 -17.18
CA ARG A 420 10.45 28.40 -18.34
C ARG A 420 11.33 29.59 -17.96
N GLU A 421 11.06 30.21 -16.83
CA GLU A 421 11.89 31.30 -16.29
C GLU A 421 13.32 30.84 -16.03
N ALA A 422 13.51 29.65 -15.44
CA ALA A 422 14.84 29.08 -15.22
C ALA A 422 15.55 28.80 -16.55
N ALA A 423 14.85 28.25 -17.54
CA ALA A 423 15.43 28.03 -18.86
C ALA A 423 15.82 29.35 -19.55
N GLN A 424 14.98 30.39 -19.44
CA GLN A 424 15.28 31.73 -19.95
C GLN A 424 16.45 32.40 -19.21
N LEU A 425 16.56 32.20 -17.90
CA LEU A 425 17.69 32.67 -17.10
C LEU A 425 19.00 32.06 -17.63
N HIS A 426 19.02 30.73 -17.80
CA HIS A 426 20.17 30.04 -18.36
C HIS A 426 20.48 30.50 -19.79
N LYS A 427 19.46 30.71 -20.62
CA LYS A 427 19.65 31.26 -21.98
C LYS A 427 20.26 32.66 -21.96
N ARG A 428 19.90 33.49 -20.99
CA ARG A 428 20.40 34.87 -20.86
C ARG A 428 21.83 34.93 -20.34
N GLU A 429 22.18 34.08 -19.37
CA GLU A 429 23.50 34.08 -18.73
C GLU A 429 24.54 33.22 -19.47
N VAL A 430 24.11 32.10 -20.07
CA VAL A 430 25.00 31.10 -20.68
C VAL A 430 24.86 31.05 -22.22
N GLY A 431 23.80 31.63 -22.78
CA GLY A 431 23.59 31.68 -24.23
C GLY A 431 22.95 30.42 -24.83
N SER A 432 22.67 29.37 -24.04
CA SER A 432 22.03 28.13 -24.50
C SER A 432 20.84 27.72 -23.62
N MET A 433 20.00 26.80 -24.09
CA MET A 433 18.92 26.23 -23.27
C MET A 433 19.47 25.07 -22.42
N PRO A 434 19.03 24.91 -21.16
CA PRO A 434 19.49 23.83 -20.31
C PRO A 434 18.81 22.50 -20.68
N ASN A 435 19.55 21.39 -20.56
CA ASN A 435 19.00 20.05 -20.66
C ASN A 435 18.73 19.40 -19.27
N LEU A 436 19.19 20.05 -18.19
CA LEU A 436 18.97 19.63 -16.81
C LEU A 436 18.49 20.81 -15.94
N VAL A 437 17.40 20.59 -15.20
CA VAL A 437 16.93 21.51 -14.16
C VAL A 437 17.04 20.83 -12.79
N VAL A 438 17.91 21.36 -11.93
CA VAL A 438 18.04 20.93 -10.53
C VAL A 438 17.07 21.75 -9.69
N VAL A 439 16.22 21.08 -8.90
CA VAL A 439 15.19 21.76 -8.10
C VAL A 439 15.41 21.45 -6.63
N VAL A 440 15.73 22.46 -5.82
CA VAL A 440 15.84 22.30 -4.36
C VAL A 440 14.50 22.61 -3.72
N LEU A 441 13.97 21.63 -3.02
CA LEU A 441 12.69 21.68 -2.32
C LEU A 441 12.91 21.91 -0.82
N PRO A 442 12.04 22.68 -0.15
CA PRO A 442 12.03 22.78 1.30
C PRO A 442 11.67 21.43 1.95
N ASP A 443 11.92 21.26 3.25
CA ASP A 443 11.57 20.02 3.94
C ASP A 443 10.07 19.87 4.22
N GLY A 444 9.39 20.98 4.51
CA GLY A 444 7.94 21.05 4.73
C GLY A 444 7.18 21.50 3.47
N GLY A 445 5.98 20.94 3.25
CA GLY A 445 5.08 21.39 2.19
C GLY A 445 5.55 21.12 0.74
N ASN A 446 6.59 20.31 0.55
CA ASN A 446 7.22 20.10 -0.76
C ASN A 446 6.45 19.21 -1.73
N GLU A 447 5.45 18.46 -1.28
CA GLU A 447 4.74 17.49 -2.12
C GLU A 447 4.04 18.18 -3.31
N ASP A 448 3.31 19.28 -3.07
CA ASP A 448 2.62 20.00 -4.14
C ASP A 448 3.60 20.61 -5.16
N ILE A 449 4.70 21.21 -4.67
CA ILE A 449 5.77 21.76 -5.51
C ILE A 449 6.37 20.64 -6.38
N TYR A 450 6.68 19.50 -5.78
CA TYR A 450 7.24 18.34 -6.47
C TYR A 450 6.31 17.87 -7.60
N TYR A 451 5.02 17.66 -7.32
CA TYR A 451 4.06 17.22 -8.33
C TYR A 451 3.93 18.20 -9.49
N ARG A 452 3.90 19.51 -9.19
CA ARG A 452 3.77 20.55 -10.23
C ARG A 452 5.03 20.68 -11.08
N ILE A 453 6.21 20.62 -10.47
CA ILE A 453 7.49 20.59 -11.20
C ILE A 453 7.57 19.35 -12.08
N LYS A 454 7.14 18.19 -11.58
CA LYS A 454 7.12 16.95 -12.35
C LYS A 454 6.15 17.00 -13.51
N ASN A 455 4.93 17.51 -13.30
CA ASN A 455 3.99 17.72 -14.39
C ASN A 455 4.52 18.70 -15.45
N ALA A 456 5.08 19.83 -15.02
CA ALA A 456 5.63 20.83 -15.95
C ALA A 456 6.84 20.28 -16.74
N GLY A 457 7.76 19.57 -16.07
CA GLY A 457 8.96 19.01 -16.68
C GLY A 457 8.69 17.79 -17.56
N ASP A 458 7.96 16.80 -17.03
CA ASP A 458 7.81 15.49 -17.66
C ASP A 458 6.65 15.43 -18.67
N ILE A 459 5.63 16.29 -18.55
CA ILE A 459 4.42 16.28 -19.42
C ILE A 459 4.31 17.52 -20.31
N VAL A 460 4.51 18.72 -19.76
CA VAL A 460 4.23 19.97 -20.50
C VAL A 460 5.41 20.43 -21.36
N ILE A 461 6.63 20.40 -20.81
CA ILE A 461 7.82 20.98 -21.46
C ILE A 461 8.73 19.91 -22.05
N GLY A 462 8.89 18.76 -21.39
CA GLY A 462 9.81 17.71 -21.82
C GLY A 462 11.28 17.98 -21.46
N VAL A 463 11.56 18.42 -20.23
CA VAL A 463 12.92 18.67 -19.72
C VAL A 463 13.23 17.85 -18.47
N ALA A 464 14.45 17.31 -18.38
CA ALA A 464 14.86 16.49 -17.25
C ALA A 464 14.95 17.33 -15.96
N THR A 465 14.14 16.95 -14.95
CA THR A 465 14.13 17.60 -13.64
C THR A 465 14.69 16.69 -12.54
N GLN A 466 15.64 17.19 -11.75
CA GLN A 466 16.21 16.51 -10.57
C GLN A 466 15.88 17.27 -9.29
N CYS A 467 14.84 16.81 -8.59
CA CYS A 467 14.45 17.38 -7.30
C CYS A 467 15.32 16.86 -6.15
N LEU A 468 15.71 17.74 -5.24
CA LEU A 468 16.54 17.47 -4.07
C LEU A 468 15.90 18.11 -2.83
N ARG A 469 15.98 17.47 -1.66
CA ARG A 469 15.53 18.08 -0.40
C ARG A 469 16.66 18.91 0.23
N ALA A 470 16.36 20.13 0.68
CA ALA A 470 17.34 21.03 1.28
C ALA A 470 18.12 20.39 2.44
N SER A 471 17.45 19.78 3.44
CA SER A 471 18.14 19.11 4.55
C SER A 471 19.04 17.93 4.16
N LYS A 472 18.80 17.31 2.99
CA LYS A 472 19.63 16.22 2.46
C LYS A 472 20.86 16.78 1.76
N CYS A 473 20.71 17.88 1.02
CA CYS A 473 21.85 18.60 0.43
C CYS A 473 22.79 19.16 1.50
N GLN A 474 22.26 19.70 2.60
CA GLN A 474 23.07 20.27 3.68
C GLN A 474 23.97 19.24 4.40
N ARG A 475 23.55 17.97 4.45
CA ARG A 475 24.27 16.85 5.05
C ARG A 475 24.82 15.89 3.99
N ALA A 476 24.91 16.35 2.74
CA ALA A 476 25.34 15.50 1.66
C ALA A 476 26.81 15.13 1.82
N ASN A 477 27.13 13.93 1.37
CA ASN A 477 28.48 13.45 1.19
C ASN A 477 28.63 12.94 -0.25
N MET A 478 29.84 12.57 -0.63
CA MET A 478 30.11 12.07 -1.99
C MET A 478 29.22 10.87 -2.37
N GLN A 479 28.87 10.00 -1.42
CA GLN A 479 27.97 8.87 -1.69
C GLN A 479 26.54 9.31 -2.02
N TYR A 480 26.01 10.35 -1.35
CA TYR A 480 24.73 10.96 -1.69
C TYR A 480 24.77 11.56 -3.09
N TRP A 481 25.81 12.34 -3.40
CA TRP A 481 25.95 12.98 -4.71
C TRP A 481 26.12 11.97 -5.84
N ALA A 482 26.93 10.92 -5.65
CA ALA A 482 27.03 9.81 -6.61
C ALA A 482 25.66 9.17 -6.88
N ASN A 483 24.83 8.96 -5.85
CA ASN A 483 23.47 8.43 -6.00
C ASN A 483 22.51 9.40 -6.72
N VAL A 484 22.78 10.71 -6.68
CA VAL A 484 22.08 11.73 -7.48
C VAL A 484 22.55 11.67 -8.93
N CYS A 485 23.87 11.58 -9.18
CA CYS A 485 24.45 11.44 -10.52
C CYS A 485 23.91 10.20 -11.25
N LEU A 486 23.70 9.08 -10.56
CA LEU A 486 23.04 7.90 -11.15
C LEU A 486 21.66 8.18 -11.74
N LYS A 487 20.89 9.07 -11.10
CA LYS A 487 19.55 9.44 -11.57
C LYS A 487 19.64 10.44 -12.71
N ILE A 488 20.55 11.40 -12.62
CA ILE A 488 20.81 12.39 -13.68
C ILE A 488 21.22 11.68 -14.96
N ASN A 489 22.18 10.75 -14.87
CA ASN A 489 22.69 10.01 -16.01
C ASN A 489 21.56 9.31 -16.77
N VAL A 490 20.73 8.51 -16.08
CA VAL A 490 19.62 7.78 -16.71
C VAL A 490 18.57 8.72 -17.31
N LYS A 491 18.24 9.84 -16.63
CA LYS A 491 17.28 10.84 -17.15
C LYS A 491 17.74 11.51 -18.44
N LEU A 492 19.05 11.65 -18.61
CA LEU A 492 19.67 12.23 -19.80
C LEU A 492 20.07 11.14 -20.83
N GLY A 493 19.68 9.88 -20.61
CA GLY A 493 19.91 8.77 -21.55
C GLY A 493 21.22 8.01 -21.36
N GLY A 494 21.98 8.27 -20.31
CA GLY A 494 23.15 7.46 -19.97
C GLY A 494 22.80 6.07 -19.46
N ILE A 495 23.81 5.21 -19.40
CA ILE A 495 23.72 3.86 -18.83
C ILE A 495 24.71 3.79 -17.67
N ASN A 496 24.24 3.41 -16.50
CA ASN A 496 25.08 3.40 -15.30
C ASN A 496 26.02 2.19 -15.27
N VAL A 497 25.47 1.02 -15.56
CA VAL A 497 26.11 -0.29 -15.44
C VAL A 497 25.36 -1.27 -16.34
N ILE A 498 26.04 -2.26 -16.89
CA ILE A 498 25.41 -3.36 -17.64
C ILE A 498 25.78 -4.71 -17.01
N PRO A 499 24.96 -5.76 -17.13
CA PRO A 499 25.41 -7.11 -16.81
C PRO A 499 26.40 -7.60 -17.87
N GLU A 500 27.40 -8.37 -17.45
CA GLU A 500 28.29 -9.08 -18.37
C GLU A 500 27.49 -10.09 -19.20
N ALA A 501 27.74 -10.15 -20.52
CA ALA A 501 26.93 -10.94 -21.44
C ALA A 501 26.86 -12.43 -21.10
N SER A 502 27.97 -13.05 -20.69
CA SER A 502 28.04 -14.46 -20.27
C SER A 502 27.28 -14.74 -18.97
N SER A 503 27.11 -13.72 -18.11
CA SER A 503 26.30 -13.83 -16.90
C SER A 503 24.79 -13.82 -17.18
N VAL A 504 24.36 -13.39 -18.37
CA VAL A 504 22.95 -13.20 -18.74
C VAL A 504 22.65 -13.56 -20.21
N GLU A 505 23.18 -14.67 -20.70
CA GLU A 505 23.10 -15.08 -22.12
C GLU A 505 21.68 -15.03 -22.70
N PHE A 506 20.66 -15.38 -21.90
CA PHE A 506 19.26 -15.29 -22.30
C PHE A 506 18.84 -13.88 -22.78
N LEU A 507 19.40 -12.83 -22.16
CA LEU A 507 19.09 -11.42 -22.45
C LEU A 507 19.95 -10.85 -23.58
N THR A 508 21.16 -11.36 -23.76
CA THR A 508 22.18 -10.81 -24.66
C THR A 508 22.35 -11.59 -25.96
N ASP A 509 21.64 -12.71 -26.13
CA ASP A 509 21.58 -13.53 -27.35
C ASP A 509 21.18 -12.68 -28.58
N PRO A 510 22.12 -12.38 -29.50
CA PRO A 510 21.86 -11.53 -30.66
C PRO A 510 20.91 -12.16 -31.68
N SER A 511 20.84 -13.49 -31.72
CA SER A 511 19.99 -14.26 -32.64
C SER A 511 18.54 -14.30 -32.16
N ASN A 512 18.31 -14.08 -30.87
CA ASN A 512 16.98 -14.09 -30.28
C ASN A 512 16.76 -12.89 -29.35
N PRO A 513 16.66 -11.68 -29.93
CA PRO A 513 16.47 -10.45 -29.18
C PRO A 513 15.24 -10.51 -28.27
N VAL A 514 15.42 -10.04 -27.04
CA VAL A 514 14.41 -10.09 -25.98
C VAL A 514 13.84 -8.71 -25.73
N LEU A 515 12.50 -8.63 -25.65
CA LEU A 515 11.76 -7.51 -25.11
C LEU A 515 11.21 -7.91 -23.72
N ILE A 516 11.75 -7.30 -22.68
CA ILE A 516 11.28 -7.41 -21.31
C ILE A 516 10.25 -6.31 -21.08
N LEU A 517 9.05 -6.73 -20.70
CA LEU A 517 7.96 -5.84 -20.34
C LEU A 517 7.70 -5.92 -18.84
N GLY A 518 7.52 -4.78 -18.18
CA GLY A 518 7.05 -4.70 -16.79
C GLY A 518 5.69 -4.01 -16.75
N CYS A 519 4.72 -4.56 -16.03
CA CYS A 519 3.37 -4.02 -15.95
C CYS A 519 2.85 -3.96 -14.51
N ASP A 520 2.36 -2.78 -14.11
CA ASP A 520 1.80 -2.51 -12.79
C ASP A 520 0.53 -1.64 -12.89
N VAL A 521 -0.35 -1.79 -11.91
CA VAL A 521 -1.57 -1.00 -11.75
C VAL A 521 -1.63 -0.38 -10.36
N MET A 522 -1.72 0.93 -10.33
CA MET A 522 -1.85 1.70 -9.09
C MET A 522 -3.30 2.12 -8.87
N HIS A 523 -3.87 1.70 -7.74
CA HIS A 523 -5.18 2.14 -7.28
C HIS A 523 -5.11 3.34 -6.32
N PRO A 524 -6.15 4.18 -6.28
CA PRO A 524 -6.27 5.21 -5.26
C PRO A 524 -6.36 4.60 -3.85
N ALA A 525 -5.93 5.37 -2.84
CA ALA A 525 -5.96 4.94 -1.45
C ALA A 525 -7.40 4.59 -1.00
N PRO A 526 -7.59 3.55 -0.16
CA PRO A 526 -8.90 3.19 0.36
C PRO A 526 -9.58 4.38 1.06
N GLY A 527 -10.83 4.67 0.68
CA GLY A 527 -11.61 5.75 1.29
C GLY A 527 -11.36 7.15 0.71
N ALA A 528 -10.48 7.31 -0.28
CA ALA A 528 -10.28 8.57 -1.01
C ALA A 528 -11.42 8.90 -2.02
N GLY A 529 -12.53 8.15 -1.97
CA GLY A 529 -13.63 8.21 -2.94
C GLY A 529 -13.33 7.33 -4.16
N TYR A 530 -13.66 6.03 -4.08
CA TYR A 530 -13.49 5.09 -5.20
C TYR A 530 -14.20 5.54 -6.49
N ASN A 531 -15.18 6.45 -6.40
CA ASN A 531 -15.93 6.96 -7.55
C ASN A 531 -15.38 8.26 -8.15
N SER A 532 -14.27 8.83 -7.64
CA SER A 532 -13.74 10.12 -8.14
C SER A 532 -12.31 10.10 -8.66
N ARG A 533 -11.57 8.97 -8.54
CA ARG A 533 -10.18 8.87 -9.01
C ARG A 533 -9.94 7.57 -9.80
N PRO A 534 -9.33 7.64 -11.01
CA PRO A 534 -9.05 6.45 -11.81
C PRO A 534 -7.92 5.61 -11.19
N SER A 535 -7.77 4.38 -11.67
CA SER A 535 -6.52 3.63 -11.50
C SER A 535 -5.56 4.00 -12.62
N PHE A 536 -4.27 3.99 -12.35
CA PHE A 536 -3.25 4.28 -13.37
C PHE A 536 -2.47 3.01 -13.67
N THR A 537 -2.33 2.69 -14.95
CA THR A 537 -1.50 1.59 -15.42
C THR A 537 -0.18 2.13 -15.92
N ALA A 538 0.87 1.33 -15.79
CA ALA A 538 2.16 1.59 -16.39
C ALA A 538 2.69 0.30 -17.01
N VAL A 539 3.12 0.39 -18.27
CA VAL A 539 3.88 -0.67 -18.94
C VAL A 539 5.23 -0.10 -19.33
N THR A 540 6.30 -0.77 -18.93
CA THR A 540 7.67 -0.44 -19.30
C THR A 540 8.23 -1.50 -20.23
N GLY A 541 9.15 -1.10 -21.12
CA GLY A 541 9.85 -2.02 -22.02
C GLY A 541 11.30 -1.61 -22.21
N ASN A 542 12.25 -2.55 -22.20
CA ASN A 542 13.61 -2.23 -22.63
C ASN A 542 13.62 -1.88 -24.12
N VAL A 543 14.63 -1.12 -24.58
CA VAL A 543 14.83 -0.81 -26.00
C VAL A 543 16.22 -1.16 -26.53
N ASP A 544 17.20 -1.27 -25.64
CA ASP A 544 18.58 -1.58 -26.00
C ASP A 544 18.91 -3.08 -25.87
N SER A 545 19.96 -3.50 -26.56
CA SER A 545 20.48 -4.87 -26.55
C SER A 545 21.11 -5.26 -25.22
N THR A 546 21.46 -4.29 -24.36
CA THR A 546 21.98 -4.54 -23.01
C THR A 546 20.88 -4.68 -21.96
N SER A 547 19.60 -4.51 -22.34
CA SER A 547 18.45 -4.56 -21.42
C SER A 547 18.56 -3.59 -20.24
N CYS A 548 19.14 -2.40 -20.44
CA CYS A 548 19.42 -1.42 -19.40
C CYS A 548 18.68 -0.09 -19.60
N ARG A 549 18.17 0.18 -20.81
CA ARG A 549 17.36 1.37 -21.12
C ARG A 549 15.91 0.97 -21.27
N PHE A 550 15.05 1.53 -20.42
CA PHE A 550 13.60 1.29 -20.45
C PHE A 550 12.83 2.54 -20.84
N LEU A 551 11.79 2.35 -21.64
CA LEU A 551 10.74 3.34 -21.87
C LEU A 551 9.50 2.95 -21.09
N ALA A 552 8.62 3.92 -20.85
CA ALA A 552 7.38 3.72 -20.11
C ALA A 552 6.21 4.34 -20.87
N THR A 553 5.07 3.67 -20.81
CA THR A 553 3.76 4.18 -21.25
C THR A 553 2.78 4.05 -20.09
N SER A 554 1.86 5.01 -19.94
CA SER A 554 0.88 5.02 -18.86
C SER A 554 -0.52 5.37 -19.38
N ARG A 555 -1.55 4.78 -18.76
CA ARG A 555 -2.96 5.05 -19.05
C ARG A 555 -3.76 5.19 -17.75
N ALA A 556 -4.84 5.93 -17.83
CA ALA A 556 -5.84 5.97 -16.77
C ALA A 556 -6.97 5.00 -17.14
N GLN A 557 -7.43 4.22 -16.17
CA GLN A 557 -8.56 3.29 -16.35
C GLN A 557 -9.51 3.34 -15.16
N LYS A 558 -10.59 2.56 -15.25
CA LYS A 558 -11.62 2.51 -14.21
C LYS A 558 -11.02 2.22 -12.82
N ALA A 559 -11.57 2.89 -11.80
CA ALA A 559 -11.12 2.74 -10.42
C ALA A 559 -11.25 1.28 -9.93
N GLY A 560 -10.19 0.75 -9.32
CA GLY A 560 -10.16 -0.63 -8.79
C GLY A 560 -10.08 -1.73 -9.84
N GLN A 561 -9.97 -1.39 -11.13
CA GLN A 561 -9.79 -2.38 -12.18
C GLN A 561 -8.33 -2.81 -12.27
N GLU A 562 -8.06 -4.10 -12.13
CA GLU A 562 -6.70 -4.67 -12.15
C GLU A 562 -6.24 -5.04 -13.58
N MET A 563 -7.12 -5.51 -14.45
CA MET A 563 -6.74 -5.86 -15.83
C MET A 563 -6.53 -4.59 -16.67
N VAL A 564 -5.45 -4.54 -17.45
CA VAL A 564 -5.07 -3.33 -18.22
C VAL A 564 -5.85 -3.26 -19.53
N ASP A 565 -6.74 -2.27 -19.68
CA ASP A 565 -7.60 -2.12 -20.87
C ASP A 565 -6.83 -1.89 -22.16
N ASP A 566 -5.99 -0.84 -22.17
CA ASP A 566 -5.23 -0.42 -23.35
C ASP A 566 -3.92 -1.21 -23.54
N LEU A 567 -3.83 -2.44 -23.01
CA LEU A 567 -2.57 -3.19 -23.00
C LEU A 567 -2.03 -3.44 -24.41
N GLU A 568 -2.91 -3.71 -25.38
CA GLU A 568 -2.51 -3.91 -26.77
C GLU A 568 -1.79 -2.67 -27.33
N ASP A 569 -2.40 -1.49 -27.20
CA ASP A 569 -1.82 -0.22 -27.67
C ASP A 569 -0.50 0.11 -26.96
N MET A 570 -0.45 -0.11 -25.64
CA MET A 570 0.74 0.13 -24.84
C MET A 570 1.91 -0.77 -25.27
N VAL A 571 1.64 -2.05 -25.52
CA VAL A 571 2.66 -3.01 -25.96
C VAL A 571 3.07 -2.77 -27.40
N TYR A 572 2.12 -2.42 -28.28
CA TYR A 572 2.40 -2.05 -29.66
C TYR A 572 3.38 -0.87 -29.74
N ASP A 573 3.11 0.22 -29.00
CA ASP A 573 4.00 1.39 -28.94
C ASP A 573 5.41 1.02 -28.47
N LEU A 574 5.52 0.15 -27.46
CA LEU A 574 6.82 -0.32 -26.96
C LEU A 574 7.56 -1.21 -27.98
N ILE A 575 6.87 -2.10 -28.70
CA ILE A 575 7.48 -2.91 -29.78
C ILE A 575 8.00 -2.00 -30.89
N MET A 576 7.22 -1.01 -31.31
CA MET A 576 7.64 -0.07 -32.35
C MET A 576 8.87 0.74 -31.91
N ARG A 577 8.88 1.25 -30.67
CA ARG A 577 10.03 1.98 -30.12
C ARG A 577 11.27 1.11 -29.93
N TYR A 578 11.08 -0.16 -29.57
CA TYR A 578 12.16 -1.16 -29.50
C TYR A 578 12.82 -1.34 -30.87
N MET A 579 12.01 -1.58 -31.90
CA MET A 579 12.50 -1.76 -33.27
C MET A 579 13.17 -0.49 -33.82
N ALA A 580 12.56 0.68 -33.59
CA ALA A 580 13.12 1.97 -34.00
C ALA A 580 14.48 2.24 -33.32
N TYR A 581 14.59 2.04 -32.00
CA TYR A 581 15.86 2.22 -31.30
C TYR A 581 16.95 1.29 -31.83
N ARG A 582 16.62 0.03 -32.08
CA ARG A 582 17.56 -0.95 -32.65
C ARG A 582 18.03 -0.58 -34.05
N TRP A 583 17.17 0.07 -34.83
CA TRP A 583 17.51 0.54 -36.17
C TRP A 583 18.32 1.84 -36.13
N ASP A 584 17.76 2.89 -35.53
CA ASP A 584 18.29 4.26 -35.56
C ASP A 584 19.55 4.42 -34.70
N VAL A 585 19.61 3.73 -33.56
CA VAL A 585 20.66 3.94 -32.55
C VAL A 585 21.66 2.79 -32.51
N GLU A 586 21.20 1.54 -32.53
CA GLU A 586 22.08 0.37 -32.45
C GLU A 586 22.46 -0.21 -33.82
N GLN A 587 21.85 0.27 -34.91
CA GLN A 587 22.09 -0.17 -36.29
C GLN A 587 22.04 -1.70 -36.47
N LYS A 588 21.11 -2.36 -35.78
CA LYS A 588 20.90 -3.81 -35.85
C LYS A 588 20.11 -4.18 -37.09
N LYS A 589 20.48 -5.30 -37.71
CA LYS A 589 19.70 -5.90 -38.82
C LYS A 589 18.41 -6.57 -38.33
N LEU A 590 18.50 -7.32 -37.23
CA LEU A 590 17.35 -7.97 -36.61
C LEU A 590 16.69 -7.01 -35.62
N LEU A 591 15.57 -6.43 -36.05
CA LEU A 591 14.84 -5.40 -35.30
C LEU A 591 13.77 -5.98 -34.36
N ALA A 592 12.97 -6.92 -34.87
CA ALA A 592 11.84 -7.47 -34.14
C ALA A 592 12.30 -8.35 -32.97
N PRO A 593 11.64 -8.26 -31.79
CA PRO A 593 11.91 -9.18 -30.69
C PRO A 593 11.48 -10.61 -31.07
N ARG A 594 12.31 -11.60 -30.73
CA ARG A 594 12.00 -13.03 -30.89
C ARG A 594 11.46 -13.64 -29.61
N ARG A 595 11.72 -13.00 -28.47
CA ARG A 595 11.20 -13.39 -27.15
C ARG A 595 10.57 -12.17 -26.48
N ILE A 596 9.43 -12.37 -25.82
CA ILE A 596 8.82 -11.38 -24.95
C ILE A 596 8.71 -11.98 -23.55
N VAL A 597 9.22 -11.29 -22.54
CA VAL A 597 9.05 -11.65 -21.13
C VAL A 597 8.21 -10.58 -20.45
N PHE A 598 6.98 -10.92 -20.08
CA PHE A 598 6.02 -10.02 -19.46
C PHE A 598 5.95 -10.25 -17.95
N TYR A 599 6.54 -9.34 -17.19
CA TYR A 599 6.43 -9.31 -15.72
C TYR A 599 5.21 -8.51 -15.29
N ARG A 600 4.20 -9.17 -14.70
CA ARG A 600 2.95 -8.57 -14.23
C ARG A 600 2.94 -8.49 -12.69
N ASP A 601 3.05 -7.30 -12.11
CA ASP A 601 3.04 -7.07 -10.65
C ASP A 601 1.64 -6.72 -10.14
N GLY A 602 1.26 -7.14 -8.93
CA GLY A 602 0.04 -6.66 -8.28
C GLY A 602 -1.23 -7.51 -8.49
N VAL A 603 -1.20 -8.52 -9.37
CA VAL A 603 -2.35 -9.44 -9.53
C VAL A 603 -2.37 -10.52 -8.44
N SER A 604 -3.57 -10.82 -7.93
CA SER A 604 -3.77 -11.90 -6.96
C SER A 604 -3.93 -13.27 -7.64
N GLU A 605 -3.73 -14.35 -6.90
CA GLU A 605 -3.87 -15.74 -7.41
C GLU A 605 -5.23 -15.99 -8.10
N GLY A 606 -6.32 -15.44 -7.56
CA GLY A 606 -7.66 -15.56 -8.15
C GLY A 606 -7.85 -14.80 -9.47
N GLN A 607 -6.86 -14.04 -9.92
CA GLN A 607 -6.89 -13.27 -11.17
C GLN A 607 -5.91 -13.82 -12.21
N PHE A 608 -5.17 -14.90 -11.93
CA PHE A 608 -4.19 -15.45 -12.88
C PHE A 608 -4.86 -15.90 -14.18
N GLU A 609 -6.04 -16.52 -14.09
CA GLU A 609 -6.81 -16.89 -15.28
C GLU A 609 -7.22 -15.66 -16.10
N GLN A 610 -7.55 -14.54 -15.45
CA GLN A 610 -7.89 -13.30 -16.15
C GLN A 610 -6.68 -12.75 -16.92
N VAL A 611 -5.47 -12.80 -16.36
CA VAL A 611 -4.24 -12.43 -17.09
C VAL A 611 -4.07 -13.29 -18.35
N VAL A 612 -4.28 -14.60 -18.24
CA VAL A 612 -4.17 -15.53 -19.39
C VAL A 612 -5.28 -15.29 -20.43
N ARG A 613 -6.52 -15.07 -20.00
CA ARG A 613 -7.67 -14.92 -20.90
C ARG A 613 -7.81 -13.53 -21.52
N ILE A 614 -7.31 -12.48 -20.85
CA ILE A 614 -7.53 -11.08 -21.23
C ILE A 614 -6.23 -10.43 -21.69
N GLU A 615 -5.16 -10.47 -20.88
CA GLU A 615 -3.93 -9.72 -21.16
C GLU A 615 -3.04 -10.42 -22.20
N VAL A 616 -2.91 -11.75 -22.14
CA VAL A 616 -2.09 -12.50 -23.11
C VAL A 616 -2.58 -12.34 -24.56
N PRO A 617 -3.89 -12.44 -24.87
CA PRO A 617 -4.38 -12.16 -26.22
C PRO A 617 -4.07 -10.74 -26.70
N ARG A 618 -4.16 -9.73 -25.82
CA ARG A 618 -3.82 -8.33 -26.14
C ARG A 618 -2.34 -8.15 -26.50
N ILE A 619 -1.43 -8.82 -25.78
CA ILE A 619 0.00 -8.82 -26.11
C ILE A 619 0.24 -9.47 -27.49
N ARG A 620 -0.45 -10.58 -27.79
CA ARG A 620 -0.34 -11.25 -29.09
C ARG A 620 -0.91 -10.39 -30.22
N ALA A 621 -2.04 -9.73 -30.00
CA ALA A 621 -2.64 -8.80 -30.96
C ALA A 621 -1.69 -7.63 -31.28
N ALA A 622 -1.00 -7.08 -30.27
CA ALA A 622 0.02 -6.05 -30.46
C ALA A 622 1.17 -6.53 -31.36
N CYS A 623 1.61 -7.78 -31.22
CA CYS A 623 2.65 -8.37 -32.07
C CYS A 623 2.16 -8.53 -33.53
N VAL A 624 0.92 -8.98 -33.73
CA VAL A 624 0.30 -9.10 -35.06
C VAL A 624 0.19 -7.72 -35.71
N ARG A 625 -0.30 -6.73 -34.97
CA ARG A 625 -0.42 -5.35 -35.44
C ARG A 625 0.94 -4.72 -35.78
N ALA A 626 1.97 -5.01 -35.00
CA ALA A 626 3.35 -4.59 -35.27
C ALA A 626 4.00 -5.34 -36.45
N LYS A 627 3.30 -6.32 -37.05
CA LYS A 627 3.77 -7.14 -38.18
C LYS A 627 5.10 -7.84 -37.88
N ILE A 628 5.30 -8.26 -36.63
CA ILE A 628 6.48 -9.04 -36.24
C ILE A 628 6.19 -10.55 -36.30
N PRO A 629 7.21 -11.39 -36.55
CA PRO A 629 7.07 -12.83 -36.39
C PRO A 629 6.60 -13.17 -34.96
N PRO A 630 5.71 -14.17 -34.77
CA PRO A 630 5.21 -14.52 -33.44
C PRO A 630 6.37 -14.80 -32.45
N PRO A 631 6.54 -13.99 -31.40
CA PRO A 631 7.62 -14.18 -30.44
C PRO A 631 7.26 -15.29 -29.45
N LYS A 632 8.29 -15.91 -28.85
CA LYS A 632 8.10 -16.77 -27.68
C LYS A 632 7.71 -15.89 -26.49
N LEU A 633 6.45 -15.95 -26.07
CA LEU A 633 5.91 -15.17 -24.95
C LEU A 633 6.00 -15.95 -23.64
N THR A 634 6.64 -15.36 -22.63
CA THR A 634 6.66 -15.84 -21.25
C THR A 634 5.98 -14.82 -20.35
N VAL A 635 5.01 -15.26 -19.54
CA VAL A 635 4.32 -14.39 -18.58
C VAL A 635 4.73 -14.80 -17.17
N VAL A 636 5.20 -13.82 -16.38
CA VAL A 636 5.65 -14.01 -15.01
C VAL A 636 4.84 -13.08 -14.10
N VAL A 637 3.99 -13.65 -13.26
CA VAL A 637 3.30 -12.88 -12.23
C VAL A 637 4.24 -12.68 -11.04
N VAL A 638 4.40 -11.42 -10.63
CA VAL A 638 5.26 -11.02 -9.51
C VAL A 638 4.40 -10.69 -8.30
N GLY A 639 4.43 -11.54 -7.28
CA GLY A 639 3.78 -11.26 -5.99
C GLY A 639 4.77 -10.67 -4.99
N ARG A 640 4.82 -9.36 -4.81
CA ARG A 640 5.72 -8.73 -3.81
C ARG A 640 5.14 -8.65 -2.41
N ARG A 641 3.82 -8.49 -2.30
CA ARG A 641 3.10 -8.30 -1.03
C ARG A 641 2.50 -9.63 -0.56
N HIS A 642 3.35 -10.53 -0.07
CA HIS A 642 2.92 -11.81 0.50
C HIS A 642 3.34 -11.95 1.97
N HIS A 643 2.80 -12.99 2.61
CA HIS A 643 3.10 -13.35 4.00
C HIS A 643 4.12 -14.47 4.14
N ASN A 644 4.66 -14.98 3.03
CA ASN A 644 5.79 -15.92 3.08
C ASN A 644 7.04 -15.19 3.60
N ARG A 645 7.68 -15.73 4.62
CA ARG A 645 8.95 -15.25 5.20
C ARG A 645 9.92 -16.41 5.26
N GLN A 646 11.17 -16.15 4.88
CA GLN A 646 12.25 -17.12 4.96
C GLN A 646 13.33 -16.54 5.87
N GLY A 647 13.78 -17.32 6.84
CA GLY A 647 14.95 -17.05 7.67
C GLY A 647 16.03 -18.08 7.37
N ARG A 648 17.30 -17.74 7.63
CA ARG A 648 18.35 -18.76 7.69
C ARG A 648 18.28 -19.43 9.05
N ASP A 649 18.38 -20.75 9.07
CA ASP A 649 18.72 -21.42 10.31
C ASP A 649 20.21 -21.15 10.58
N CYS A 650 20.50 -20.54 11.72
CA CYS A 650 21.88 -20.26 12.15
C CYS A 650 22.41 -21.39 13.05
N ALA A 651 21.59 -22.40 13.36
CA ALA A 651 22.05 -23.61 14.02
C ALA A 651 22.55 -24.60 12.96
N ALA A 652 23.86 -24.85 13.00
CA ALA A 652 24.59 -25.89 12.28
C ALA A 652 24.81 -25.71 10.76
N TYR A 653 26.10 -25.63 10.41
CA TYR A 653 26.64 -26.19 9.19
C TYR A 653 26.01 -27.56 8.91
N HIS A 654 25.49 -27.76 7.69
CA HIS A 654 25.02 -29.03 7.14
C HIS A 654 23.97 -29.74 8.02
N ILE A 655 22.70 -29.76 7.64
CA ILE A 655 22.13 -30.73 6.68
C ILE A 655 20.74 -30.19 6.31
N TYR A 656 20.42 -30.24 5.00
CA TYR A 656 19.26 -29.61 4.35
C TYR A 656 17.91 -30.23 4.68
#